data_AF-A0A443S4X0-F1
#
_entry.id   AF-A0A443S4X0-F1
#
_cell.length_a   1.000
_cell.length_b   1.000
_cell.length_c   1.000
_cell.angle_alpha   90.00
_cell.angle_beta   90.00
_cell.angle_gamma   90.00
#
_symmetry.space_group_name_H-M   'P 1'
#
loop_
_entity.id
_entity.type
_entity.pdbx_description
1 polymer ?
#
loop_
_entity_poly.entity_id
_entity_poly.type
_entity_poly.pdbx_seq_one_letter_code
_entity_poly.pdbx_strand_id
1 'polypeptide(L)'
;GTSGVITSPRYPQIVDTVNENYVWTITSPENTYIFITFLDIEIIESDLSGNCYHYVEVCNGFKQNSVPIAKYCGFNPPSPIVSTSNVVTIRFSSSYPAKFKLEWQANTTSTISKVTDSKNSEVENNICTHTIQINKTSNYELLSPGYPLAYDSNVNCSWTFNTEPGYRFFVDIVYMDIEEYANCGFDKLQFFEPLEYRSLTWKLNKTLCGRDTPKLYSSSNKLKITFKTDASLSKTGFRIIVIAVCGGFFYESFGVISTDNVFNRTDCEWLVSVREGRTIGVKFTELNIRTESSRCNSVGITLRNGRTQSSPILGNDTFCGSHLPPYMETTSNHLYVKFSAPLNIYAKFNLQFSEVSETCGGFYELNSLQKSLDIMSPNYPQVPPYNCECDWVISSPPNTEIRIDFEVTNKQAECNITHEYVELRDGGSINSRLIKRVCVPVIENSYFSTENIIFIRFVTSGKSISYTFKATIHINVCGGTHHVYFSTKIESPNYPNSYSDQLDCTWKVYSSLPEFSLLTQVKDMDLISQSTDCTSGDFVLIQEANEKEDVIERLCRKSDINKEIISNSPAIIIRFKSDQMNSGKDKHLLFSACGGYIDPAVTGEISTPEFPNAYPYRRTCRWVLRAPSSRRIKLTFTNYNLKANDRVAGECIDELRIIKSPVSLETELGMKVQCSNILPMPIESRTMGMIVTFNTNGLNTNEGFKATYTTYNENPAQSFYPTDTGKPNKFTNLYKNIMSTYINSHASKK
;
A
#
# COMPACT_ATOMS: atom_id res chain seq x y z
N GLY A 1 -7.47 5.35 -20.43
CA GLY A 1 -6.50 6.46 -20.61
C GLY A 1 -5.80 6.32 -21.95
N THR A 2 -4.88 7.23 -22.27
CA THR A 2 -4.08 7.18 -23.52
C THR A 2 -2.66 6.64 -23.30
N SER A 3 -2.20 6.56 -22.06
CA SER A 3 -1.00 5.82 -21.67
C SER A 3 -1.06 5.46 -20.20
N GLY A 4 -0.18 4.57 -19.77
CA GLY A 4 -0.07 4.20 -18.36
C GLY A 4 1.00 3.14 -18.12
N VAL A 5 1.21 2.83 -16.85
CA VAL A 5 2.13 1.79 -16.41
C VAL A 5 1.36 0.80 -15.54
N ILE A 6 1.56 -0.49 -15.78
CA ILE A 6 1.02 -1.56 -14.94
C ILE A 6 2.20 -2.33 -14.37
N THR A 7 2.13 -2.59 -13.08
CA THR A 7 3.12 -3.37 -12.38
C THR A 7 2.46 -4.54 -11.67
N SER A 8 3.24 -5.60 -11.43
CA SER A 8 2.87 -6.61 -10.45
C SER A 8 2.60 -5.99 -9.08
N PRO A 9 1.79 -6.63 -8.23
CA PRO A 9 1.55 -6.17 -6.86
C PRO A 9 2.88 -5.95 -6.11
N ARG A 10 3.00 -4.80 -5.43
CA ARG A 10 4.18 -4.35 -4.65
C ARG A 10 5.49 -4.17 -5.45
N TYR A 11 5.45 -4.07 -6.79
CA TYR A 11 6.62 -3.69 -7.59
C TYR A 11 7.31 -2.41 -7.04
N PRO A 12 8.65 -2.35 -6.93
CA PRO A 12 9.66 -3.27 -7.48
C PRO A 12 9.98 -4.49 -6.61
N GLN A 13 9.29 -4.72 -5.50
CA GLN A 13 9.53 -5.88 -4.62
C GLN A 13 8.91 -7.15 -5.22
N ILE A 14 9.59 -8.28 -5.05
CA ILE A 14 9.09 -9.61 -5.44
C ILE A 14 8.31 -10.17 -4.24
N VAL A 15 7.07 -10.61 -4.45
CA VAL A 15 6.15 -11.05 -3.39
C VAL A 15 5.61 -12.43 -3.71
N ASP A 16 5.43 -13.28 -2.70
CA ASP A 16 4.69 -14.54 -2.82
C ASP A 16 3.25 -14.29 -3.29
N THR A 17 2.91 -14.77 -4.48
CA THR A 17 1.59 -14.63 -5.10
C THR A 17 0.72 -15.87 -4.89
N VAL A 18 0.81 -16.54 -3.74
CA VAL A 18 0.16 -17.84 -3.51
C VAL A 18 -1.35 -17.76 -3.76
N ASN A 19 -1.79 -18.37 -4.87
CA ASN A 19 -3.18 -18.62 -5.27
C ASN A 19 -4.08 -17.40 -5.58
N GLU A 20 -3.52 -16.22 -5.87
CA GLU A 20 -4.30 -15.06 -6.32
C GLU A 20 -4.15 -14.80 -7.83
N ASN A 21 -5.28 -14.63 -8.52
CA ASN A 21 -5.32 -14.26 -9.93
C ASN A 21 -5.56 -12.75 -10.04
N TYR A 22 -4.57 -12.01 -10.55
CA TYR A 22 -4.68 -10.58 -10.75
C TYR A 22 -5.09 -10.28 -12.19
N VAL A 23 -6.04 -9.36 -12.36
CA VAL A 23 -6.55 -8.96 -13.66
C VAL A 23 -6.61 -7.43 -13.74
N TRP A 24 -6.00 -6.86 -14.76
CA TRP A 24 -6.09 -5.45 -15.10
C TRP A 24 -6.80 -5.27 -16.44
N THR A 25 -7.62 -4.25 -16.57
CA THR A 25 -8.28 -3.90 -17.83
C THR A 25 -7.84 -2.50 -18.25
N ILE A 26 -7.15 -2.42 -19.39
CA ILE A 26 -6.79 -1.17 -20.07
C ILE A 26 -7.91 -0.83 -21.04
N THR A 27 -8.50 0.35 -20.89
CA THR A 27 -9.47 0.91 -21.85
C THR A 27 -8.95 2.25 -22.36
N SER A 28 -8.84 2.35 -23.68
CA SER A 28 -8.39 3.54 -24.42
C SER A 28 -9.51 4.09 -25.31
N PRO A 29 -9.41 5.35 -25.78
CA PRO A 29 -10.44 5.97 -26.63
C PRO A 29 -10.77 5.15 -27.88
N GLU A 30 -11.97 5.34 -28.44
CA GLU A 30 -12.39 4.66 -29.68
C GLU A 30 -11.43 4.98 -30.85
N ASN A 31 -11.26 4.04 -31.78
CA ASN A 31 -10.33 4.13 -32.93
C ASN A 31 -8.83 4.21 -32.57
N THR A 32 -8.44 3.69 -31.40
CA THR A 32 -7.03 3.52 -31.02
C THR A 32 -6.69 2.04 -30.83
N TYR A 33 -5.43 1.70 -31.03
CA TYR A 33 -4.86 0.43 -30.61
C TYR A 33 -3.85 0.66 -29.48
N ILE A 34 -3.71 -0.33 -28.61
CA ILE A 34 -2.87 -0.27 -27.43
C ILE A 34 -1.53 -0.95 -27.76
N PHE A 35 -0.47 -0.16 -27.72
CA PHE A 35 0.91 -0.59 -27.78
C PHE A 35 1.42 -0.86 -26.37
N ILE A 36 1.95 -2.04 -26.11
CA ILE A 36 2.43 -2.49 -24.78
C ILE A 36 3.91 -2.86 -24.88
N THR A 37 4.71 -2.27 -23.99
CA THR A 37 6.14 -2.59 -23.85
C THR A 37 6.40 -3.09 -22.44
N PHE A 38 7.00 -4.27 -22.31
CA PHE A 38 7.50 -4.74 -21.02
C PHE A 38 8.84 -4.05 -20.72
N LEU A 39 8.94 -3.45 -19.54
CA LEU A 39 10.17 -2.81 -19.04
C LEU A 39 10.92 -3.72 -18.07
N ASP A 40 10.21 -4.58 -17.36
CA ASP A 40 10.75 -5.55 -16.39
C ASP A 40 9.84 -6.78 -16.36
N ILE A 41 10.40 -7.98 -16.35
CA ILE A 41 9.65 -9.23 -16.17
C ILE A 41 10.56 -10.23 -15.46
N GLU A 42 10.12 -10.74 -14.34
CA GLU A 42 10.79 -11.82 -13.60
C GLU A 42 9.70 -12.79 -13.13
N ILE A 43 9.40 -13.78 -13.97
CA ILE A 43 8.41 -14.82 -13.70
C ILE A 43 9.06 -16.17 -13.95
N ILE A 44 9.03 -17.06 -12.96
CA ILE A 44 9.71 -18.36 -13.04
C ILE A 44 9.15 -19.19 -14.20
N GLU A 45 10.04 -19.63 -15.09
CA GLU A 45 9.75 -20.66 -16.08
C GLU A 45 9.64 -22.02 -15.40
N SER A 46 8.63 -22.77 -15.83
CA SER A 46 8.14 -23.91 -15.06
C SER A 46 8.44 -25.27 -15.68
N ASP A 47 9.28 -25.34 -16.72
CA ASP A 47 10.06 -26.54 -17.10
C ASP A 47 10.89 -26.31 -18.38
N LEU A 48 11.82 -27.24 -18.66
CA LEU A 48 12.65 -27.35 -19.89
C LEU A 48 11.84 -27.41 -21.22
N SER A 49 10.51 -27.43 -21.16
CA SER A 49 9.59 -27.50 -22.29
C SER A 49 9.11 -26.12 -22.81
N GLY A 50 9.46 -25.02 -22.13
CA GLY A 50 9.10 -23.66 -22.54
C GLY A 50 7.64 -23.26 -22.28
N ASN A 51 6.88 -24.06 -21.53
CA ASN A 51 5.50 -23.74 -21.15
C ASN A 51 5.44 -22.94 -19.84
N CYS A 52 4.77 -21.77 -19.88
CA CYS A 52 4.58 -20.87 -18.73
C CYS A 52 3.39 -21.30 -17.85
N TYR A 53 3.62 -22.04 -16.77
CA TYR A 53 2.63 -22.33 -15.72
C TYR A 53 2.42 -21.12 -14.81
N HIS A 54 3.44 -20.27 -14.63
CA HIS A 54 3.34 -18.93 -14.05
C HIS A 54 3.51 -17.91 -15.16
N TYR A 55 2.67 -16.89 -15.20
CA TYR A 55 2.62 -16.04 -16.39
C TYR A 55 1.99 -14.68 -16.16
N VAL A 56 2.37 -13.78 -17.05
CA VAL A 56 1.57 -12.61 -17.43
C VAL A 56 1.04 -12.83 -18.85
N GLU A 57 -0.28 -12.81 -19.00
CA GLU A 57 -0.99 -13.02 -20.25
C GLU A 57 -1.70 -11.73 -20.66
N VAL A 58 -1.60 -11.37 -21.94
CA VAL A 58 -2.23 -10.18 -22.51
C VAL A 58 -3.34 -10.64 -23.47
N CYS A 59 -4.57 -10.16 -23.29
CA CYS A 59 -5.75 -10.57 -24.06
C CYS A 59 -6.50 -9.37 -24.66
N ASN A 60 -7.08 -9.53 -25.84
CA ASN A 60 -7.93 -8.49 -26.48
C ASN A 60 -9.38 -8.52 -25.93
N GLY A 61 -9.87 -7.44 -25.30
CA GLY A 61 -11.28 -7.28 -24.87
C GLY A 61 -11.52 -7.25 -23.34
N PHE A 62 -12.80 -7.25 -22.91
CA PHE A 62 -13.27 -7.00 -21.53
C PHE A 62 -13.51 -8.24 -20.61
N LYS A 63 -13.43 -9.49 -21.10
CA LYS A 63 -13.96 -10.69 -20.39
C LYS A 63 -12.92 -11.74 -20.00
N GLN A 64 -13.30 -12.67 -19.10
CA GLN A 64 -12.53 -13.85 -18.67
C GLN A 64 -12.26 -14.89 -19.79
N ASN A 65 -12.97 -14.79 -20.92
CA ASN A 65 -12.75 -15.59 -22.15
C ASN A 65 -12.22 -14.75 -23.34
N SER A 66 -11.58 -13.60 -23.10
CA SER A 66 -10.93 -12.81 -24.16
C SER A 66 -9.79 -13.58 -24.83
N VAL A 67 -9.63 -13.38 -26.15
CA VAL A 67 -8.62 -14.07 -26.98
C VAL A 67 -7.21 -13.68 -26.50
N PRO A 68 -6.36 -14.65 -26.11
CA PRO A 68 -4.99 -14.36 -25.67
C PRO A 68 -4.15 -13.92 -26.88
N ILE A 69 -3.49 -12.77 -26.75
CA ILE A 69 -2.52 -12.25 -27.71
C ILE A 69 -1.19 -12.97 -27.50
N ALA A 70 -0.74 -13.00 -26.24
CA ALA A 70 0.51 -13.65 -25.85
C ALA A 70 0.55 -13.92 -24.35
N LYS A 71 1.34 -14.94 -23.97
CA LYS A 71 1.56 -15.40 -22.60
C LYS A 71 3.06 -15.42 -22.34
N TYR A 72 3.51 -14.72 -21.30
CA TYR A 72 4.93 -14.52 -21.02
C TYR A 72 5.31 -15.03 -19.64
N CYS A 73 6.47 -15.66 -19.61
CA CYS A 73 7.26 -15.97 -18.43
C CYS A 73 8.74 -15.82 -18.79
N GLY A 74 9.62 -15.93 -17.80
CA GLY A 74 11.05 -15.70 -17.96
C GLY A 74 11.49 -14.36 -17.38
N PHE A 75 12.76 -14.04 -17.62
CA PHE A 75 13.48 -12.93 -16.99
C PHE A 75 13.86 -11.80 -17.96
N ASN A 76 13.52 -11.97 -19.25
CA ASN A 76 13.82 -11.00 -20.30
C ASN A 76 12.52 -10.38 -20.85
N PRO A 77 12.43 -9.04 -20.95
CA PRO A 77 11.26 -8.39 -21.54
C PRO A 77 11.02 -8.84 -22.99
N PRO A 78 9.80 -9.28 -23.34
CA PRO A 78 9.45 -9.65 -24.71
C PRO A 78 9.38 -8.43 -25.64
N SER A 79 9.38 -8.68 -26.96
CA SER A 79 9.17 -7.64 -27.96
C SER A 79 7.82 -6.92 -27.77
N PRO A 80 7.71 -5.63 -28.12
CA PRO A 80 6.48 -4.86 -27.93
C PRO A 80 5.26 -5.47 -28.62
N ILE A 81 4.11 -5.33 -27.99
CA ILE A 81 2.85 -5.98 -28.38
C ILE A 81 1.87 -4.92 -28.85
N VAL A 82 1.13 -5.22 -29.91
CA VAL A 82 0.10 -4.35 -30.46
C VAL A 82 -1.26 -5.03 -30.32
N SER A 83 -2.21 -4.38 -29.66
CA SER A 83 -3.59 -4.87 -29.59
C SER A 83 -4.34 -4.57 -30.89
N THR A 84 -5.40 -5.32 -31.15
CA THR A 84 -6.30 -5.07 -32.30
C THR A 84 -7.57 -4.32 -31.90
N SER A 85 -7.69 -3.97 -30.62
CA SER A 85 -8.82 -3.32 -30.00
C SER A 85 -8.35 -2.19 -29.09
N ASN A 86 -9.21 -1.21 -28.84
CA ASN A 86 -8.99 -0.16 -27.86
C ASN A 86 -9.08 -0.67 -26.39
N VAL A 87 -9.27 -1.97 -26.19
CA VAL A 87 -9.41 -2.60 -24.87
C VAL A 87 -8.53 -3.86 -24.77
N VAL A 88 -7.68 -3.89 -23.74
CA VAL A 88 -6.79 -5.03 -23.42
C VAL A 88 -6.99 -5.45 -21.97
N THR A 89 -7.07 -6.75 -21.73
CA THR A 89 -7.01 -7.33 -20.38
C THR A 89 -5.62 -7.95 -20.15
N ILE A 90 -5.01 -7.70 -19.00
CA ILE A 90 -3.77 -8.32 -18.56
C ILE A 90 -4.09 -9.24 -17.39
N ARG A 91 -3.71 -10.51 -17.48
CA ARG A 91 -3.90 -11.52 -16.44
C ARG A 91 -2.55 -11.94 -15.91
N PHE A 92 -2.41 -11.98 -14.59
CA PHE A 92 -1.21 -12.46 -13.95
C PHE A 92 -1.58 -13.54 -12.95
N SER A 93 -0.92 -14.69 -13.09
CA SER A 93 -1.09 -15.84 -12.22
C SER A 93 0.27 -16.47 -12.00
N SER A 94 0.69 -16.52 -10.74
CA SER A 94 1.93 -17.16 -10.34
C SER A 94 1.73 -17.79 -8.97
N SER A 95 2.24 -18.98 -8.73
CA SER A 95 2.25 -19.60 -7.40
C SER A 95 3.56 -19.31 -6.65
N TYR A 96 4.47 -18.57 -7.30
CA TYR A 96 5.78 -18.22 -6.79
C TYR A 96 6.04 -16.71 -6.90
N PRO A 97 7.02 -16.18 -6.13
CA PRO A 97 7.46 -14.80 -6.22
C PRO A 97 7.75 -14.37 -7.66
N ALA A 98 6.98 -13.41 -8.14
CA ALA A 98 7.08 -12.91 -9.50
C ALA A 98 6.84 -11.40 -9.55
N LYS A 99 7.56 -10.71 -10.42
CA LYS A 99 7.32 -9.28 -10.69
C LYS A 99 7.31 -8.97 -12.17
N PHE A 100 6.62 -7.92 -12.55
CA PHE A 100 6.70 -7.35 -13.88
C PHE A 100 6.36 -5.86 -13.84
N LYS A 101 6.85 -5.12 -14.82
CA LYS A 101 6.47 -3.75 -15.12
C LYS A 101 6.31 -3.63 -16.62
N LEU A 102 5.15 -3.14 -17.04
CA LEU A 102 4.87 -2.82 -18.43
C LEU A 102 4.32 -1.41 -18.53
N GLU A 103 4.65 -0.76 -19.63
CA GLU A 103 4.05 0.50 -20.04
C GLU A 103 3.15 0.24 -21.24
N TRP A 104 2.11 1.05 -21.37
CA TRP A 104 1.20 0.99 -22.49
C TRP A 104 0.86 2.38 -22.99
N GLN A 105 0.62 2.49 -24.29
CA GLN A 105 0.26 3.73 -24.97
C GLN A 105 -0.80 3.41 -26.03
N ALA A 106 -1.82 4.26 -26.12
CA ALA A 106 -2.86 4.17 -27.13
C ALA A 106 -2.50 5.04 -28.33
N ASN A 107 -2.27 4.40 -29.47
CA ASN A 107 -1.93 5.07 -30.72
C ASN A 107 -3.13 5.05 -31.65
N THR A 108 -3.35 6.16 -32.36
CA THR A 108 -4.35 6.26 -33.41
C THR A 108 -3.93 5.42 -34.61
N THR A 109 -4.87 4.70 -35.21
CA THR A 109 -4.69 4.09 -36.51
C THR A 109 -4.41 5.19 -37.54
N SER A 110 -3.14 5.39 -37.86
CA SER A 110 -2.73 6.34 -38.88
C SER A 110 -3.16 5.82 -40.24
N THR A 111 -4.33 6.25 -40.73
CA THR A 111 -4.63 6.21 -42.16
C THR A 111 -3.74 7.24 -42.85
N ILE A 112 -2.59 6.79 -43.38
CA ILE A 112 -1.87 7.55 -44.40
C ILE A 112 -2.01 6.85 -45.74
N SER A 113 -2.70 7.51 -46.66
CA SER A 113 -2.32 7.59 -48.07
C SER A 113 -2.86 8.91 -48.60
N LYS A 114 -1.98 9.93 -48.64
CA LYS A 114 -1.34 10.46 -49.85
C LYS A 114 -2.19 11.51 -50.60
N VAL A 115 -1.73 12.75 -50.43
CA VAL A 115 -1.71 13.91 -51.34
C VAL A 115 -2.28 13.67 -52.75
N THR A 116 -3.32 14.44 -53.11
CA THR A 116 -3.28 15.39 -54.24
C THR A 116 -4.38 16.44 -54.08
N ASP A 117 -3.94 17.70 -54.19
CA ASP A 117 -4.62 18.94 -54.52
C ASP A 117 -6.15 19.15 -54.40
N SER A 118 -6.43 20.34 -53.87
CA SER A 118 -7.51 21.27 -54.20
C SER A 118 -8.91 21.05 -53.59
N LYS A 119 -9.20 21.99 -52.68
CA LYS A 119 -10.49 22.62 -52.35
C LYS A 119 -11.71 21.73 -52.04
N ASN A 120 -12.30 22.12 -50.91
CA ASN A 120 -13.67 21.95 -50.43
C ASN A 120 -13.95 20.70 -49.58
N SER A 121 -14.14 21.01 -48.29
CA SER A 121 -15.29 20.60 -47.46
C SER A 121 -15.71 19.14 -47.52
N GLU A 122 -15.46 18.41 -46.44
CA GLU A 122 -16.51 17.88 -45.54
C GLU A 122 -15.86 16.99 -44.48
N VAL A 123 -15.84 17.46 -43.24
CA VAL A 123 -15.59 16.64 -42.04
C VAL A 123 -16.85 16.75 -41.20
N GLU A 124 -17.58 15.64 -41.08
CA GLU A 124 -18.78 15.54 -40.25
C GLU A 124 -18.45 15.83 -38.78
N ASN A 125 -19.32 16.63 -38.18
CA ASN A 125 -18.97 17.62 -37.18
C ASN A 125 -19.91 17.38 -35.98
N ASN A 126 -19.46 16.73 -34.91
CA ASN A 126 -20.21 16.74 -33.63
C ASN A 126 -19.79 17.99 -32.83
N ILE A 127 -20.41 19.14 -33.17
CA ILE A 127 -20.00 20.50 -32.75
C ILE A 127 -20.45 20.88 -31.33
N CYS A 128 -21.32 20.13 -30.64
CA CYS A 128 -22.08 20.67 -29.49
C CYS A 128 -21.92 19.94 -28.14
N THR A 129 -20.74 19.38 -27.84
CA THR A 129 -20.43 18.87 -26.48
C THR A 129 -19.59 19.86 -25.68
N HIS A 130 -20.11 20.35 -24.55
CA HIS A 130 -19.44 21.37 -23.71
C HIS A 130 -19.41 20.99 -22.23
N THR A 131 -18.33 21.38 -21.56
CA THR A 131 -18.24 21.36 -20.08
C THR A 131 -18.16 22.81 -19.59
N ILE A 132 -19.03 23.16 -18.64
CA ILE A 132 -19.26 24.53 -18.18
C ILE A 132 -19.08 24.58 -16.66
N GLN A 133 -18.32 25.55 -16.18
CA GLN A 133 -18.17 25.84 -14.76
C GLN A 133 -19.04 27.07 -14.43
N ILE A 134 -19.89 26.96 -13.41
CA ILE A 134 -20.75 28.07 -12.96
C ILE A 134 -20.32 28.45 -11.55
N ASN A 135 -20.01 29.73 -11.35
CA ASN A 135 -19.68 30.32 -10.06
C ASN A 135 -20.94 30.84 -9.34
N LYS A 136 -20.83 31.12 -8.03
CA LYS A 136 -21.92 31.52 -7.12
C LYS A 136 -22.78 32.72 -7.57
N THR A 137 -22.26 33.57 -8.45
CA THR A 137 -22.93 34.80 -8.93
C THR A 137 -23.27 34.78 -10.42
N SER A 138 -22.92 33.70 -11.13
CA SER A 138 -23.16 33.56 -12.56
C SER A 138 -24.35 32.66 -12.85
N ASN A 139 -25.13 33.02 -13.85
CA ASN A 139 -26.05 32.11 -14.52
C ASN A 139 -25.50 31.75 -15.91
N TYR A 140 -25.91 30.60 -16.43
CA TYR A 140 -25.61 30.20 -17.79
C TYR A 140 -26.90 30.07 -18.59
N GLU A 141 -26.99 30.83 -19.67
CA GLU A 141 -28.10 30.73 -20.62
C GLU A 141 -27.75 29.67 -21.68
N LEU A 142 -28.50 28.58 -21.66
CA LEU A 142 -28.36 27.46 -22.58
C LEU A 142 -29.47 27.52 -23.63
N LEU A 143 -29.07 27.60 -24.89
CA LEU A 143 -29.96 27.63 -26.05
C LEU A 143 -29.79 26.34 -26.85
N SER A 144 -30.89 25.82 -27.42
CA SER A 144 -30.80 24.74 -28.39
C SER A 144 -30.08 25.21 -29.67
N PRO A 145 -29.38 24.30 -30.39
CA PRO A 145 -28.83 24.61 -31.70
C PRO A 145 -29.92 25.18 -32.62
N GLY A 146 -29.63 26.28 -33.31
CA GLY A 146 -30.58 26.95 -34.21
C GLY A 146 -31.58 27.90 -33.55
N TYR A 147 -31.70 27.95 -32.20
CA TYR A 147 -32.63 28.86 -31.52
C TYR A 147 -32.33 30.34 -31.84
N PRO A 148 -33.35 31.19 -32.14
CA PRO A 148 -34.79 30.97 -32.00
C PRO A 148 -35.49 30.37 -33.24
N LEU A 149 -34.73 29.91 -34.23
CA LEU A 149 -35.26 29.17 -35.38
C LEU A 149 -35.37 27.67 -35.04
N ALA A 150 -35.76 26.86 -36.03
CA ALA A 150 -35.89 25.43 -35.82
C ALA A 150 -34.52 24.76 -35.61
N TYR A 151 -34.42 23.79 -34.71
CA TYR A 151 -33.20 23.00 -34.50
C TYR A 151 -32.95 21.98 -35.61
N ASP A 152 -31.71 21.54 -35.80
CA ASP A 152 -31.38 20.53 -36.81
C ASP A 152 -31.83 19.11 -36.41
N SER A 153 -32.14 18.28 -37.41
CA SER A 153 -32.40 16.84 -37.22
C SER A 153 -31.11 16.06 -36.96
N ASN A 154 -31.20 14.91 -36.29
CA ASN A 154 -30.09 14.03 -35.90
C ASN A 154 -29.00 14.67 -35.03
N VAL A 155 -29.37 15.66 -34.24
CA VAL A 155 -28.47 16.36 -33.32
C VAL A 155 -28.28 15.52 -32.05
N ASN A 156 -27.05 15.51 -31.53
CA ASN A 156 -26.71 14.88 -30.25
C ASN A 156 -25.78 15.80 -29.44
N CYS A 157 -26.40 16.75 -28.73
CA CYS A 157 -25.68 17.73 -27.92
C CYS A 157 -25.67 17.35 -26.45
N SER A 158 -24.59 17.74 -25.77
CA SER A 158 -24.39 17.40 -24.36
C SER A 158 -23.66 18.52 -23.64
N TRP A 159 -24.26 19.04 -22.57
CA TRP A 159 -23.69 20.06 -21.70
C TRP A 159 -23.51 19.50 -20.30
N THR A 160 -22.30 19.61 -19.74
CA THR A 160 -21.99 19.19 -18.37
C THR A 160 -21.63 20.40 -17.53
N PHE A 161 -22.43 20.66 -16.49
CA PHE A 161 -22.29 21.78 -15.57
C PHE A 161 -21.65 21.30 -14.26
N ASN A 162 -20.67 22.06 -13.77
CA ASN A 162 -20.00 21.83 -12.49
C ASN A 162 -19.98 23.13 -11.66
N THR A 163 -20.17 23.00 -10.35
CA THR A 163 -20.10 24.10 -9.37
C THR A 163 -19.32 23.65 -8.12
N GLU A 164 -18.97 24.61 -7.26
CA GLU A 164 -18.29 24.34 -5.99
C GLU A 164 -19.12 23.43 -5.05
N PRO A 165 -18.46 22.60 -4.22
CA PRO A 165 -19.13 21.83 -3.18
C PRO A 165 -19.97 22.72 -2.24
N GLY A 166 -21.14 22.24 -1.83
CA GLY A 166 -22.11 23.04 -1.06
C GLY A 166 -23.06 23.90 -1.90
N TYR A 167 -22.93 23.84 -3.23
CA TYR A 167 -23.88 24.39 -4.20
C TYR A 167 -24.47 23.29 -5.10
N ARG A 168 -25.66 23.57 -5.60
CA ARG A 168 -26.41 22.72 -6.53
C ARG A 168 -27.01 23.58 -7.64
N PHE A 169 -27.53 22.96 -8.69
CA PHE A 169 -28.11 23.70 -9.81
C PHE A 169 -29.62 23.89 -9.67
N PHE A 170 -30.08 25.11 -9.88
CA PHE A 170 -31.46 25.43 -10.23
C PHE A 170 -31.54 25.60 -11.75
N VAL A 171 -32.48 24.91 -12.38
CA VAL A 171 -32.69 24.92 -13.83
C VAL A 171 -34.07 25.51 -14.10
N ASP A 172 -34.09 26.66 -14.77
CA ASP A 172 -35.29 27.35 -15.20
C ASP A 172 -35.45 27.20 -16.71
N ILE A 173 -36.40 26.36 -17.13
CA ILE A 173 -36.71 26.18 -18.55
C ILE A 173 -37.65 27.31 -18.94
N VAL A 174 -37.13 28.33 -19.62
CA VAL A 174 -37.88 29.55 -19.94
C VAL A 174 -38.78 29.34 -21.16
N TYR A 175 -38.31 28.54 -22.12
CA TYR A 175 -39.07 28.19 -23.32
C TYR A 175 -38.69 26.78 -23.78
N MET A 176 -39.68 26.03 -24.25
CA MET A 176 -39.48 24.72 -24.85
C MET A 176 -40.58 24.46 -25.90
N ASP A 177 -40.17 24.05 -27.09
CA ASP A 177 -41.01 23.58 -28.19
C ASP A 177 -40.19 22.52 -28.94
N ILE A 178 -40.29 21.28 -28.47
CA ILE A 178 -39.60 20.10 -28.99
C ILE A 178 -40.65 19.13 -29.50
N GLU A 179 -40.36 18.35 -30.55
CA GLU A 179 -41.28 17.34 -31.05
C GLU A 179 -41.77 16.41 -29.92
N GLU A 180 -43.09 16.18 -29.86
CA GLU A 180 -43.72 15.37 -28.82
C GLU A 180 -44.23 14.06 -29.40
N TYR A 181 -43.74 12.94 -28.87
CA TYR A 181 -44.23 11.59 -29.15
C TYR A 181 -44.25 10.76 -27.86
N ALA A 182 -44.93 9.62 -27.86
CA ALA A 182 -45.10 8.76 -26.69
C ALA A 182 -43.75 8.53 -25.96
N ASN A 183 -43.70 8.91 -24.67
CA ASN A 183 -42.51 8.83 -23.81
C ASN A 183 -41.27 9.60 -24.31
N CYS A 184 -41.44 10.63 -25.14
CA CYS A 184 -40.33 11.38 -25.75
C CYS A 184 -39.38 10.46 -26.55
N GLY A 185 -39.97 9.55 -27.35
CA GLY A 185 -39.24 8.55 -28.13
C GLY A 185 -38.38 9.15 -29.25
N PHE A 186 -38.88 10.21 -29.89
CA PHE A 186 -38.20 10.98 -30.93
C PHE A 186 -37.26 12.00 -30.28
N ASP A 187 -37.58 13.29 -30.42
CA ASP A 187 -36.79 14.37 -29.85
C ASP A 187 -36.94 14.47 -28.34
N LYS A 188 -35.83 14.62 -27.64
CA LYS A 188 -35.80 14.60 -26.17
C LYS A 188 -34.70 15.44 -25.56
N LEU A 189 -35.07 16.10 -24.48
CA LEU A 189 -34.18 16.79 -23.57
C LEU A 189 -34.06 16.00 -22.26
N GLN A 190 -32.85 15.56 -21.93
CA GLN A 190 -32.60 14.66 -20.81
C GLN A 190 -31.68 15.31 -19.78
N PHE A 191 -32.02 15.14 -18.51
CA PHE A 191 -31.28 15.64 -17.36
C PHE A 191 -30.71 14.46 -16.60
N PHE A 192 -29.40 14.46 -16.41
CA PHE A 192 -28.66 13.42 -15.73
C PHE A 192 -27.96 13.98 -14.50
N GLU A 193 -27.97 13.17 -13.46
CA GLU A 193 -27.23 13.40 -12.22
C GLU A 193 -26.19 12.29 -12.05
N PRO A 194 -25.09 12.53 -11.35
CA PRO A 194 -24.12 11.46 -11.10
C PRO A 194 -24.77 10.33 -10.27
N LEU A 195 -24.47 9.06 -10.60
CA LEU A 195 -25.03 7.89 -9.89
C LEU A 195 -24.68 7.90 -8.39
N GLU A 196 -23.48 8.39 -8.09
CA GLU A 196 -22.93 8.67 -6.76
C GLU A 196 -22.03 9.91 -6.88
N TYR A 197 -21.75 10.63 -5.78
CA TYR A 197 -21.03 11.92 -5.80
C TYR A 197 -19.69 11.90 -6.55
N ARG A 198 -18.87 10.84 -6.38
CA ARG A 198 -17.58 10.68 -7.08
C ARG A 198 -17.69 9.93 -8.40
N SER A 199 -18.89 9.48 -8.76
CA SER A 199 -19.07 8.70 -9.98
C SER A 199 -18.89 9.56 -11.22
N LEU A 200 -18.22 8.98 -12.22
CA LEU A 200 -18.20 9.49 -13.59
C LEU A 200 -19.37 8.94 -14.42
N THR A 201 -20.21 8.09 -13.82
CA THR A 201 -21.41 7.53 -14.44
C THR A 201 -22.64 8.38 -14.14
N TRP A 202 -23.48 8.55 -15.16
CA TRP A 202 -24.64 9.43 -15.15
C TRP A 202 -25.93 8.59 -15.02
N LYS A 203 -26.76 8.93 -14.04
CA LYS A 203 -28.12 8.43 -13.86
C LYS A 203 -29.11 9.40 -14.50
N LEU A 204 -29.98 8.89 -15.36
CA LEU A 204 -31.07 9.68 -15.93
C LEU A 204 -32.06 10.04 -14.82
N ASN A 205 -32.26 11.34 -14.60
CA ASN A 205 -33.21 11.87 -13.62
C ASN A 205 -34.55 12.21 -14.29
N LYS A 206 -34.53 12.97 -15.39
CA LYS A 206 -35.75 13.40 -16.09
C LYS A 206 -35.55 13.46 -17.60
N THR A 207 -36.60 13.13 -18.36
CA THR A 207 -36.68 13.33 -19.81
C THR A 207 -37.89 14.20 -20.13
N LEU A 208 -37.72 15.20 -21.00
CA LEU A 208 -38.74 16.15 -21.42
C LEU A 208 -38.79 16.25 -22.96
N CYS A 209 -39.98 16.53 -23.47
CA CYS A 209 -40.28 16.86 -24.87
C CYS A 209 -41.58 17.68 -24.90
N GLY A 210 -41.99 18.17 -26.08
CA GLY A 210 -43.17 19.03 -26.18
C GLY A 210 -42.91 20.44 -25.65
N ARG A 211 -43.88 20.98 -24.92
CA ARG A 211 -43.91 22.38 -24.44
C ARG A 211 -43.92 22.56 -22.93
N ASP A 212 -43.69 21.49 -22.17
CA ASP A 212 -43.65 21.55 -20.70
C ASP A 212 -42.40 22.29 -20.20
N THR A 213 -42.58 23.29 -19.33
CA THR A 213 -41.50 24.13 -18.80
C THR A 213 -41.38 24.00 -17.28
N PRO A 214 -40.96 22.83 -16.75
CA PRO A 214 -40.84 22.63 -15.31
C PRO A 214 -39.59 23.30 -14.75
N LYS A 215 -39.68 23.73 -13.49
CA LYS A 215 -38.53 24.18 -12.71
C LYS A 215 -37.89 22.98 -12.01
N LEU A 216 -36.58 22.82 -12.15
CA LEU A 216 -35.86 21.65 -11.62
C LEU A 216 -34.74 22.08 -10.67
N TYR A 217 -34.49 21.27 -9.65
CA TYR A 217 -33.33 21.40 -8.78
C TYR A 217 -32.49 20.14 -8.92
N SER A 218 -31.19 20.32 -9.11
CA SER A 218 -30.26 19.21 -9.04
C SER A 218 -30.01 18.82 -7.59
N SER A 219 -29.74 17.54 -7.36
CA SER A 219 -29.22 17.02 -6.10
C SER A 219 -27.72 17.30 -5.93
N SER A 220 -26.95 17.40 -7.02
CA SER A 220 -25.48 17.45 -6.98
C SER A 220 -24.92 18.81 -7.40
N ASN A 221 -23.62 19.01 -7.13
CA ASN A 221 -22.81 20.06 -7.73
C ASN A 221 -22.36 19.74 -9.17
N LYS A 222 -22.86 18.63 -9.76
CA LYS A 222 -22.69 18.22 -11.16
C LYS A 222 -24.04 17.93 -11.80
N LEU A 223 -24.28 18.48 -12.98
CA LEU A 223 -25.50 18.27 -13.77
C LEU A 223 -25.13 18.06 -15.24
N LYS A 224 -25.70 17.06 -15.90
CA LYS A 224 -25.55 16.87 -17.34
C LYS A 224 -26.89 17.00 -18.04
N ILE A 225 -26.94 17.82 -19.08
CA ILE A 225 -28.12 18.02 -19.92
C ILE A 225 -27.76 17.52 -21.32
N THR A 226 -28.58 16.66 -21.92
CA THR A 226 -28.39 16.22 -23.31
C THR A 226 -29.63 16.47 -24.13
N PHE A 227 -29.44 16.95 -25.35
CA PHE A 227 -30.51 17.11 -26.33
C PHE A 227 -30.24 16.19 -27.52
N LYS A 228 -31.21 15.33 -27.82
CA LYS A 228 -31.13 14.39 -28.93
C LYS A 228 -32.36 14.53 -29.81
N THR A 229 -32.13 14.66 -31.12
CA THR A 229 -33.19 14.75 -32.12
C THR A 229 -33.14 13.58 -33.09
N ASP A 230 -34.27 13.22 -33.68
CA ASP A 230 -34.39 12.19 -34.70
C ASP A 230 -34.24 12.75 -36.13
N ALA A 231 -34.52 11.94 -37.14
CA ALA A 231 -34.30 12.31 -38.54
C ALA A 231 -35.35 13.29 -39.11
N SER A 232 -36.38 13.69 -38.36
CA SER A 232 -37.49 14.48 -38.88
C SER A 232 -38.06 15.50 -37.87
N LEU A 233 -39.00 16.33 -38.34
CA LEU A 233 -39.86 17.18 -37.51
C LEU A 233 -39.21 18.13 -36.49
N SER A 234 -38.22 18.90 -36.94
CA SER A 234 -37.66 20.03 -36.20
C SER A 234 -38.70 21.07 -35.73
N LYS A 235 -38.53 21.54 -34.49
CA LYS A 235 -39.31 22.61 -33.84
C LYS A 235 -38.39 23.73 -33.36
N THR A 236 -38.94 24.74 -32.71
CA THR A 236 -38.24 25.95 -32.27
C THR A 236 -37.14 25.68 -31.23
N GLY A 237 -37.22 24.57 -30.48
CA GLY A 237 -36.20 24.16 -29.51
C GLY A 237 -36.41 24.76 -28.12
N PHE A 238 -35.33 25.12 -27.41
CA PHE A 238 -35.42 25.53 -26.01
C PHE A 238 -34.48 26.67 -25.61
N ARG A 239 -34.88 27.35 -24.53
CA ARG A 239 -34.10 28.35 -23.80
C ARG A 239 -34.14 28.03 -22.31
N ILE A 240 -33.00 27.72 -21.72
CA ILE A 240 -32.85 27.26 -20.34
C ILE A 240 -31.86 28.16 -19.61
N ILE A 241 -32.17 28.55 -18.38
CA ILE A 241 -31.25 29.28 -17.51
C ILE A 241 -30.81 28.34 -16.38
N VAL A 242 -29.51 28.10 -16.27
CA VAL A 242 -28.90 27.29 -15.21
C VAL A 242 -28.22 28.21 -14.21
N ILE A 243 -28.57 28.08 -12.93
CA ILE A 243 -28.10 28.94 -11.85
C ILE A 243 -27.51 28.08 -10.73
N ALA A 244 -26.33 28.43 -10.24
CA ALA A 244 -25.79 27.83 -9.02
C ALA A 244 -26.51 28.43 -7.80
N VAL A 245 -27.17 27.58 -7.02
CA VAL A 245 -27.88 27.96 -5.79
C VAL A 245 -27.30 27.20 -4.60
N CYS A 246 -27.47 27.74 -3.40
CA CYS A 246 -26.98 27.09 -2.18
C CYS A 246 -27.67 25.73 -1.94
N GLY A 247 -26.94 24.84 -1.28
CA GLY A 247 -27.40 23.49 -0.95
C GLY A 247 -26.66 22.41 -1.73
N GLY A 248 -26.87 21.14 -1.38
CA GLY A 248 -26.20 20.01 -2.01
C GLY A 248 -25.63 19.04 -0.98
N PHE A 249 -24.59 18.31 -1.35
CA PHE A 249 -24.02 17.25 -0.50
C PHE A 249 -22.53 17.49 -0.23
N PHE A 250 -22.08 17.11 0.96
CA PHE A 250 -20.68 17.03 1.35
C PHE A 250 -20.34 15.58 1.69
N TYR A 251 -19.24 15.08 1.12
CA TYR A 251 -18.69 13.74 1.42
C TYR A 251 -17.24 13.78 1.89
N GLU A 252 -16.72 14.97 2.12
CA GLU A 252 -15.35 15.16 2.59
C GLU A 252 -15.30 14.98 4.11
N SER A 253 -14.15 14.53 4.63
CA SER A 253 -13.93 14.38 6.07
C SER A 253 -13.84 15.74 6.80
N PHE A 254 -13.79 16.83 6.06
CA PHE A 254 -13.74 18.19 6.58
C PHE A 254 -14.38 19.17 5.60
N GLY A 255 -15.05 20.19 6.10
CA GLY A 255 -15.54 21.29 5.27
C GLY A 255 -16.19 22.41 6.05
N VAL A 256 -16.55 23.47 5.34
CA VAL A 256 -17.21 24.65 5.90
C VAL A 256 -18.46 24.97 5.08
N ILE A 257 -19.61 25.00 5.75
CA ILE A 257 -20.86 25.52 5.22
C ILE A 257 -20.93 26.99 5.61
N SER A 258 -20.91 27.87 4.62
CA SER A 258 -20.90 29.30 4.82
C SER A 258 -21.99 30.00 4.02
N THR A 259 -22.45 31.14 4.53
CA THR A 259 -23.28 32.08 3.79
C THR A 259 -22.80 33.50 4.06
N ASP A 260 -22.90 34.36 3.05
CA ASP A 260 -22.58 35.78 3.13
C ASP A 260 -23.74 36.60 2.57
N ASN A 261 -24.25 37.54 3.36
CA ASN A 261 -25.24 38.55 2.96
C ASN A 261 -26.39 38.03 2.08
N VAL A 262 -27.44 37.52 2.72
CA VAL A 262 -28.60 36.94 2.04
C VAL A 262 -29.59 38.03 1.59
N PHE A 263 -29.56 38.38 0.31
CA PHE A 263 -30.36 39.46 -0.26
C PHE A 263 -31.72 39.05 -0.86
N ASN A 264 -32.12 37.78 -0.76
CA ASN A 264 -33.38 37.22 -1.31
C ASN A 264 -33.91 36.05 -0.45
N ARG A 265 -35.17 35.64 -0.69
CA ARG A 265 -35.75 34.42 -0.09
C ARG A 265 -34.87 33.22 -0.38
N THR A 266 -34.29 32.64 0.67
CA THR A 266 -33.29 31.60 0.57
C THR A 266 -33.68 30.40 1.43
N ASP A 267 -33.75 29.22 0.82
CA ASP A 267 -33.95 27.94 1.50
C ASP A 267 -32.88 26.96 1.02
N CYS A 268 -31.82 26.83 1.81
CA CYS A 268 -30.67 26.00 1.51
C CYS A 268 -30.73 24.71 2.32
N GLU A 269 -30.46 23.58 1.66
CA GLU A 269 -30.41 22.28 2.31
C GLU A 269 -29.09 21.60 1.95
N TRP A 270 -28.34 21.21 2.97
CA TRP A 270 -27.10 20.46 2.82
C TRP A 270 -27.19 19.13 3.56
N LEU A 271 -26.65 18.08 2.94
CA LEU A 271 -26.42 16.81 3.60
C LEU A 271 -24.92 16.52 3.64
N VAL A 272 -24.36 16.43 4.84
CA VAL A 272 -22.99 15.97 5.07
C VAL A 272 -23.03 14.48 5.38
N SER A 273 -22.17 13.71 4.73
CA SER A 273 -22.09 12.25 4.85
C SER A 273 -20.63 11.83 4.93
N VAL A 274 -20.22 11.31 6.09
CA VAL A 274 -18.87 10.76 6.28
C VAL A 274 -18.90 9.23 6.14
N ARG A 275 -17.73 8.60 6.27
CA ARG A 275 -17.57 7.14 6.21
C ARG A 275 -18.44 6.43 7.25
N GLU A 276 -18.87 5.22 6.94
CA GLU A 276 -19.62 4.39 7.90
C GLU A 276 -18.77 4.12 9.16
N GLY A 277 -19.40 4.10 10.34
CA GLY A 277 -18.71 3.92 11.62
C GLY A 277 -18.04 5.18 12.19
N ARG A 278 -18.34 6.36 11.64
CA ARG A 278 -17.83 7.67 12.07
C ARG A 278 -18.97 8.62 12.41
N THR A 279 -18.69 9.60 13.24
CA THR A 279 -19.59 10.71 13.56
C THR A 279 -19.09 12.01 12.94
N ILE A 280 -19.91 13.05 13.02
CA ILE A 280 -19.63 14.37 12.46
C ILE A 280 -19.64 15.37 13.61
N GLY A 281 -18.47 15.90 13.93
CA GLY A 281 -18.30 17.03 14.81
C GLY A 281 -18.61 18.33 14.07
N VAL A 282 -19.35 19.23 14.73
CA VAL A 282 -19.75 20.52 14.16
C VAL A 282 -19.43 21.67 15.11
N LYS A 283 -18.93 22.77 14.54
CA LYS A 283 -18.58 23.98 15.27
C LYS A 283 -18.90 25.22 14.43
N PHE A 284 -19.60 26.18 15.03
CA PHE A 284 -19.72 27.51 14.44
C PHE A 284 -18.43 28.31 14.71
N THR A 285 -17.75 28.76 13.65
CA THR A 285 -16.65 29.72 13.74
C THR A 285 -17.16 31.16 13.62
N GLU A 286 -18.28 31.36 12.93
CA GLU A 286 -18.98 32.62 12.82
C GLU A 286 -20.50 32.36 12.80
N LEU A 287 -21.28 33.14 13.54
CA LEU A 287 -22.74 33.13 13.46
C LEU A 287 -23.25 34.55 13.72
N ASN A 288 -23.92 35.14 12.74
CA ASN A 288 -24.56 36.44 12.83
C ASN A 288 -25.79 36.47 11.92
N ILE A 289 -26.95 36.13 12.49
CA ILE A 289 -28.23 36.10 11.79
C ILE A 289 -29.17 37.11 12.48
N ARG A 290 -29.47 38.22 11.80
CA ARG A 290 -30.33 39.28 12.34
C ARG A 290 -31.80 38.84 12.34
N THR A 291 -32.40 38.75 13.53
CA THR A 291 -33.82 38.42 13.71
C THR A 291 -34.42 39.23 14.86
N GLU A 292 -35.72 39.51 14.79
CA GLU A 292 -36.48 40.18 15.85
C GLU A 292 -36.99 39.20 16.92
N SER A 293 -36.94 37.89 16.64
CA SER A 293 -37.39 36.83 17.55
C SER A 293 -36.20 36.11 18.18
N SER A 294 -36.22 35.97 19.51
CA SER A 294 -35.25 35.15 20.25
C SER A 294 -35.41 33.64 20.04
N ARG A 295 -36.47 33.19 19.35
CA ARG A 295 -36.78 31.77 19.11
C ARG A 295 -36.49 31.30 17.67
N CYS A 296 -35.93 32.15 16.81
CA CYS A 296 -35.51 31.77 15.45
C CYS A 296 -36.62 31.11 14.59
N ASN A 297 -37.91 31.34 14.89
CA ASN A 297 -39.03 30.56 14.33
C ASN A 297 -39.18 30.62 12.80
N SER A 298 -38.75 31.72 12.19
CA SER A 298 -38.89 31.97 10.75
C SER A 298 -37.55 32.08 10.01
N VAL A 299 -36.45 32.23 10.74
CA VAL A 299 -35.13 32.56 10.23
C VAL A 299 -34.07 31.86 11.08
N GLY A 300 -33.26 31.02 10.46
CA GLY A 300 -32.11 30.42 11.13
C GLY A 300 -31.61 29.15 10.47
N ILE A 301 -30.63 28.53 11.11
CA ILE A 301 -30.00 27.28 10.68
C ILE A 301 -30.38 26.14 11.63
N THR A 302 -30.92 25.05 11.09
CA THR A 302 -31.26 23.85 11.85
C THR A 302 -30.29 22.73 11.50
N LEU A 303 -29.76 22.06 12.53
CA LEU A 303 -28.90 20.88 12.40
C LEU A 303 -29.66 19.64 12.84
N ARG A 304 -29.56 18.54 12.09
CA ARG A 304 -30.23 17.27 12.38
C ARG A 304 -29.26 16.11 12.27
N ASN A 305 -29.36 15.21 13.24
CA ASN A 305 -28.57 14.01 13.38
C ASN A 305 -29.17 12.88 12.51
N GLY A 306 -28.87 12.91 11.22
CA GLY A 306 -29.36 11.94 10.24
C GLY A 306 -29.45 12.52 8.82
N ARG A 307 -30.10 11.78 7.91
CA ARG A 307 -30.09 12.08 6.46
C ARG A 307 -31.17 13.04 5.99
N THR A 308 -32.18 13.29 6.80
CA THR A 308 -33.45 13.88 6.35
C THR A 308 -33.94 14.99 7.26
N GLN A 309 -34.89 15.78 6.78
CA GLN A 309 -35.59 16.77 7.60
C GLN A 309 -36.37 16.15 8.77
N SER A 310 -36.73 14.87 8.70
CA SER A 310 -37.39 14.14 9.80
C SER A 310 -36.43 13.59 10.85
N SER A 311 -35.10 13.70 10.63
CA SER A 311 -34.09 13.18 11.55
C SER A 311 -34.08 13.97 12.88
N PRO A 312 -33.67 13.36 14.01
CA PRO A 312 -33.59 14.03 15.30
C PRO A 312 -32.78 15.33 15.24
N ILE A 313 -33.17 16.35 16.01
CA ILE A 313 -32.46 17.64 16.06
C ILE A 313 -31.10 17.43 16.76
N LEU A 314 -30.05 18.04 16.21
CA LEU A 314 -28.74 18.10 16.84
C LEU A 314 -28.61 19.42 17.62
N GLY A 315 -28.63 19.33 18.95
CA GLY A 315 -28.66 20.50 19.85
C GLY A 315 -30.08 20.81 20.34
N ASN A 316 -30.34 22.08 20.68
CA ASN A 316 -31.58 22.46 21.37
C ASN A 316 -32.67 23.11 20.49
N ASP A 317 -32.34 23.74 19.34
CA ASP A 317 -33.31 24.26 18.36
C ASP A 317 -32.59 24.81 17.10
N THR A 318 -33.30 25.57 16.27
CA THR A 318 -32.80 26.41 15.18
C THR A 318 -31.90 27.53 15.72
N PHE A 319 -30.70 27.67 15.16
CA PHE A 319 -29.71 28.66 15.58
C PHE A 319 -29.87 29.99 14.82
N CYS A 320 -29.82 31.10 15.55
CA CYS A 320 -29.82 32.47 15.02
C CYS A 320 -29.16 33.46 16.00
N GLY A 321 -29.12 34.75 15.66
CA GLY A 321 -28.45 35.77 16.47
C GLY A 321 -26.94 35.77 16.28
N SER A 322 -26.22 36.29 17.27
CA SER A 322 -24.75 36.42 17.24
C SER A 322 -24.01 35.55 18.26
N HIS A 323 -24.72 34.73 19.03
CA HIS A 323 -24.13 33.89 20.06
C HIS A 323 -23.70 32.55 19.47
N LEU A 324 -22.41 32.21 19.57
CA LEU A 324 -21.88 30.95 19.06
C LEU A 324 -22.37 29.76 19.92
N PRO A 325 -23.05 28.76 19.33
CA PRO A 325 -23.38 27.53 20.03
C PRO A 325 -22.12 26.74 20.43
N PRO A 326 -22.21 25.86 21.45
CA PRO A 326 -21.12 24.95 21.79
C PRO A 326 -20.85 23.95 20.66
N TYR A 327 -19.69 23.29 20.73
CA TYR A 327 -19.38 22.15 19.86
C TYR A 327 -20.44 21.05 20.04
N MET A 328 -20.87 20.45 18.93
CA MET A 328 -21.85 19.36 18.91
C MET A 328 -21.35 18.24 18.01
N GLU A 329 -21.89 17.03 18.22
CA GLU A 329 -21.49 15.85 17.47
C GLU A 329 -22.70 14.99 17.14
N THR A 330 -22.80 14.51 15.90
CA THR A 330 -23.84 13.56 15.50
C THR A 330 -23.61 12.19 16.12
N THR A 331 -24.65 11.37 16.23
CA THR A 331 -24.52 9.93 16.54
C THR A 331 -24.68 9.05 15.28
N SER A 332 -24.82 9.70 14.12
CA SER A 332 -24.90 9.09 12.81
C SER A 332 -23.73 9.59 11.96
N ASN A 333 -23.34 8.84 10.94
CA ASN A 333 -22.42 9.28 9.89
C ASN A 333 -23.05 10.31 8.92
N HIS A 334 -24.22 10.85 9.26
CA HIS A 334 -24.96 11.82 8.47
C HIS A 334 -25.40 13.02 9.30
N LEU A 335 -25.21 14.21 8.73
CA LEU A 335 -25.64 15.48 9.28
C LEU A 335 -26.47 16.21 8.22
N TYR A 336 -27.74 16.46 8.53
CA TYR A 336 -28.63 17.27 7.70
C TYR A 336 -28.65 18.70 8.22
N VAL A 337 -28.41 19.67 7.34
CA VAL A 337 -28.34 21.10 7.65
C VAL A 337 -29.35 21.83 6.78
N LYS A 338 -30.21 22.63 7.40
CA LYS A 338 -31.17 23.48 6.68
C LYS A 338 -31.05 24.92 7.13
N PHE A 339 -30.89 25.83 6.19
CA PHE A 339 -30.93 27.28 6.44
C PHE A 339 -32.11 27.90 5.71
N SER A 340 -32.99 28.57 6.45
CA SER A 340 -34.17 29.20 5.89
C SER A 340 -34.21 30.69 6.25
N ALA A 341 -34.39 31.52 5.23
CA ALA A 341 -34.49 32.97 5.33
C ALA A 341 -35.59 33.47 4.35
N PRO A 342 -36.84 33.67 4.82
CA PRO A 342 -37.97 34.04 3.98
C PRO A 342 -37.96 35.52 3.52
N LEU A 343 -37.18 36.38 4.17
CA LEU A 343 -37.09 37.82 3.90
C LEU A 343 -35.62 38.23 3.68
N ASN A 344 -35.39 39.41 3.12
CA ASN A 344 -34.05 39.98 2.96
C ASN A 344 -33.49 40.34 4.34
N ILE A 345 -32.50 39.58 4.79
CA ILE A 345 -31.93 39.70 6.12
C ILE A 345 -30.41 39.63 6.06
N TYR A 346 -29.74 40.32 6.99
CA TYR A 346 -28.32 40.10 7.20
C TYR A 346 -28.14 38.75 7.90
N ALA A 347 -27.63 37.77 7.16
CA ALA A 347 -27.23 36.47 7.67
C ALA A 347 -25.82 36.15 7.18
N LYS A 348 -24.92 35.93 8.13
CA LYS A 348 -23.55 35.49 7.89
C LYS A 348 -23.21 34.40 8.90
N PHE A 349 -22.79 33.24 8.43
CA PHE A 349 -22.34 32.18 9.33
C PHE A 349 -21.29 31.32 8.64
N ASN A 350 -20.42 30.72 9.45
CA ASN A 350 -19.46 29.71 9.06
C ASN A 350 -19.63 28.52 10.00
N LEU A 351 -20.17 27.43 9.48
CA LEU A 351 -20.35 26.16 10.16
C LEU A 351 -19.29 25.18 9.66
N GLN A 352 -18.29 24.92 10.50
CA GLN A 352 -17.25 23.94 10.25
C GLN A 352 -17.75 22.56 10.66
N PHE A 353 -17.52 21.56 9.81
CA PHE A 353 -17.76 20.16 10.13
C PHE A 353 -16.49 19.35 9.93
N SER A 354 -16.30 18.31 10.75
CA SER A 354 -15.20 17.37 10.66
C SER A 354 -15.68 15.96 11.00
N GLU A 355 -15.12 14.97 10.32
CA GLU A 355 -15.26 13.57 10.67
C GLU A 355 -14.61 13.31 12.03
N VAL A 356 -15.34 12.66 12.93
CA VAL A 356 -14.90 12.33 14.29
C VAL A 356 -14.88 10.81 14.45
N SER A 357 -13.79 10.33 15.03
CA SER A 357 -13.61 8.92 15.43
C SER A 357 -14.19 8.75 16.83
N GLU A 358 -15.22 7.93 16.98
CA GLU A 358 -15.99 7.86 18.24
C GLU A 358 -15.22 7.34 19.47
N THR A 359 -14.01 6.75 19.39
CA THR A 359 -13.43 6.07 20.58
C THR A 359 -11.90 6.01 20.71
N CYS A 360 -11.11 6.55 19.77
CA CYS A 360 -9.64 6.40 19.80
C CYS A 360 -8.93 7.32 18.80
N GLY A 361 -7.68 7.68 19.13
CA GLY A 361 -6.84 8.57 18.33
C GLY A 361 -6.60 9.92 19.02
N GLY A 362 -5.90 10.83 18.35
CA GLY A 362 -5.67 12.20 18.81
C GLY A 362 -4.23 12.70 18.61
N PHE A 363 -4.00 13.96 18.94
CA PHE A 363 -2.67 14.58 18.95
C PHE A 363 -2.13 14.64 20.38
N TYR A 364 -0.88 14.21 20.59
CA TYR A 364 -0.22 14.20 21.89
C TYR A 364 1.19 14.76 21.79
N GLU A 365 1.61 15.51 22.81
CA GLU A 365 2.95 16.10 22.88
C GLU A 365 3.66 15.62 24.16
N LEU A 366 4.75 14.88 24.00
CA LEU A 366 5.62 14.44 25.09
C LEU A 366 6.60 15.56 25.46
N ASN A 367 6.92 15.66 26.76
CA ASN A 367 7.83 16.69 27.28
C ASN A 367 8.65 16.17 28.48
N SER A 368 9.44 17.04 29.11
CA SER A 368 10.30 16.65 30.25
C SER A 368 9.54 16.17 31.49
N LEU A 369 8.27 16.57 31.65
CA LEU A 369 7.38 16.14 32.74
C LEU A 369 6.61 14.87 32.37
N GLN A 370 6.20 14.73 31.10
CA GLN A 370 5.49 13.57 30.56
C GLN A 370 6.35 12.91 29.47
N LYS A 371 7.26 12.04 29.91
CA LYS A 371 8.22 11.32 29.05
C LYS A 371 7.62 10.11 28.32
N SER A 372 6.41 9.70 28.68
CA SER A 372 5.75 8.53 28.08
C SER A 372 4.24 8.67 28.01
N LEU A 373 3.62 7.91 27.11
CA LEU A 373 2.19 7.84 26.86
C LEU A 373 1.78 6.40 26.54
N ASP A 374 0.72 5.90 27.17
CA ASP A 374 0.11 4.63 26.78
C ASP A 374 -1.01 4.88 25.74
N ILE A 375 -0.99 4.13 24.65
CA ILE A 375 -2.09 4.02 23.69
C ILE A 375 -2.66 2.59 23.71
N MET A 376 -3.95 2.49 23.45
CA MET A 376 -4.69 1.24 23.55
C MET A 376 -5.70 1.12 22.40
N SER A 377 -6.03 -0.12 22.03
CA SER A 377 -7.21 -0.38 21.21
C SER A 377 -8.50 0.12 21.91
N PRO A 378 -9.53 0.52 21.16
CA PRO A 378 -10.84 0.84 21.73
C PRO A 378 -11.33 -0.25 22.69
N ASN A 379 -11.95 0.15 23.81
CA ASN A 379 -12.50 -0.74 24.84
C ASN A 379 -11.49 -1.63 25.57
N TYR A 380 -10.17 -1.41 25.42
CA TYR A 380 -9.15 -2.20 26.12
C TYR A 380 -9.44 -2.33 27.63
N PRO A 381 -9.34 -3.54 28.23
CA PRO A 381 -8.81 -4.80 27.67
C PRO A 381 -9.83 -5.64 26.89
N GLN A 382 -11.06 -5.14 26.65
CA GLN A 382 -12.06 -5.81 25.83
C GLN A 382 -11.79 -5.59 24.33
N VAL A 383 -12.34 -6.49 23.51
CA VAL A 383 -12.18 -6.49 22.05
C VAL A 383 -12.75 -5.21 21.43
N PRO A 384 -12.03 -4.54 20.50
CA PRO A 384 -12.51 -3.34 19.84
C PRO A 384 -13.70 -3.63 18.91
N PRO A 385 -14.53 -2.62 18.58
CA PRO A 385 -15.61 -2.78 17.61
C PRO A 385 -15.11 -3.16 16.20
N TYR A 386 -16.02 -3.69 15.38
CA TYR A 386 -15.73 -3.99 13.97
C TYR A 386 -15.55 -2.71 13.16
N ASN A 387 -14.65 -2.74 12.16
CA ASN A 387 -14.38 -1.61 11.25
C ASN A 387 -13.87 -0.33 11.95
N CYS A 388 -13.05 -0.49 12.99
CA CYS A 388 -12.45 0.64 13.68
C CYS A 388 -11.17 1.12 12.98
N GLU A 389 -11.00 2.44 12.93
CA GLU A 389 -9.75 3.06 12.51
C GLU A 389 -9.39 4.20 13.48
N CYS A 390 -8.24 4.11 14.14
CA CYS A 390 -7.77 5.09 15.12
C CYS A 390 -6.49 5.73 14.63
N ASP A 391 -6.39 7.06 14.69
CA ASP A 391 -5.19 7.79 14.26
C ASP A 391 -4.60 8.59 15.43
N TRP A 392 -3.35 8.31 15.79
CA TRP A 392 -2.58 9.07 16.76
C TRP A 392 -1.43 9.81 16.07
N VAL A 393 -1.21 11.07 16.44
CA VAL A 393 -0.02 11.84 16.11
C VAL A 393 0.67 12.19 17.42
N ILE A 394 1.90 11.73 17.60
CA ILE A 394 2.66 11.96 18.83
C ILE A 394 3.93 12.72 18.46
N SER A 395 4.16 13.86 19.10
CA SER A 395 5.38 14.66 18.96
C SER A 395 6.18 14.68 20.26
N SER A 396 7.49 14.81 20.14
CA SER A 396 8.44 15.00 21.24
C SER A 396 9.30 16.25 20.98
N PRO A 397 10.09 16.73 21.96
CA PRO A 397 10.92 17.91 21.78
C PRO A 397 11.92 17.75 20.61
N PRO A 398 12.40 18.85 20.00
CA PRO A 398 13.37 18.78 18.91
C PRO A 398 14.61 17.97 19.29
N ASN A 399 15.23 17.30 18.31
CA ASN A 399 16.40 16.43 18.47
C ASN A 399 16.18 15.23 19.41
N THR A 400 14.95 14.74 19.49
CA THR A 400 14.63 13.47 20.16
C THR A 400 13.98 12.52 19.17
N GLU A 401 14.06 11.22 19.46
CA GLU A 401 13.36 10.17 18.72
C GLU A 401 12.19 9.65 19.57
N ILE A 402 11.29 8.90 18.97
CA ILE A 402 10.14 8.30 19.63
C ILE A 402 10.28 6.78 19.54
N ARG A 403 10.25 6.12 20.70
CA ARG A 403 10.26 4.65 20.83
C ARG A 403 8.85 4.18 21.17
N ILE A 404 8.43 3.10 20.53
CA ILE A 404 7.16 2.42 20.78
C ILE A 404 7.43 1.01 21.26
N ASP A 405 6.90 0.69 22.44
CA ASP A 405 6.95 -0.63 23.05
C ASP A 405 5.54 -1.23 23.12
N PHE A 406 5.32 -2.36 22.46
CA PHE A 406 4.04 -3.06 22.54
C PHE A 406 4.02 -4.04 23.72
N GLU A 407 2.90 -4.08 24.44
CA GLU A 407 2.65 -5.13 25.44
C GLU A 407 2.29 -6.44 24.72
N VAL A 408 2.97 -7.52 25.10
CA VAL A 408 2.80 -8.83 24.46
C VAL A 408 1.58 -9.51 25.02
N THR A 409 0.59 -9.74 24.18
CA THR A 409 -0.59 -10.53 24.55
C THR A 409 -0.65 -11.78 23.67
N ASN A 410 -0.44 -12.94 24.28
CA ASN A 410 -0.67 -14.29 23.73
C ASN A 410 0.19 -14.71 22.51
N LYS A 411 1.25 -15.52 22.74
CA LYS A 411 2.29 -15.92 21.75
C LYS A 411 1.83 -16.93 20.66
N GLN A 412 0.54 -17.24 20.55
CA GLN A 412 0.04 -18.39 19.76
C GLN A 412 -0.93 -18.04 18.62
N ALA A 413 -1.14 -16.78 18.27
CA ALA A 413 -2.16 -16.40 17.28
C ALA A 413 -1.58 -16.07 15.90
N GLU A 414 -2.14 -16.70 14.86
CA GLU A 414 -2.00 -16.27 13.47
C GLU A 414 -2.75 -14.95 13.28
N CYS A 415 -2.06 -13.90 12.82
CA CYS A 415 -2.65 -12.60 12.56
C CYS A 415 -2.78 -12.33 11.05
N ASN A 416 -3.91 -11.73 10.66
CA ASN A 416 -4.15 -11.29 9.29
C ASN A 416 -3.87 -9.78 9.14
N ILE A 417 -2.63 -9.44 8.77
CA ILE A 417 -2.14 -8.07 8.61
C ILE A 417 -2.91 -7.22 7.57
N THR A 418 -3.76 -7.83 6.75
CA THR A 418 -4.58 -7.09 5.78
C THR A 418 -5.87 -6.54 6.39
N HIS A 419 -6.32 -7.09 7.51
CA HIS A 419 -7.57 -6.71 8.17
C HIS A 419 -7.36 -6.11 9.56
N GLU A 420 -6.32 -6.52 10.29
CA GLU A 420 -6.05 -6.06 11.65
C GLU A 420 -4.57 -5.72 11.84
N TYR A 421 -4.27 -4.43 11.94
CA TYR A 421 -2.90 -3.96 12.05
C TYR A 421 -2.78 -2.59 12.73
N VAL A 422 -1.60 -2.34 13.29
CA VAL A 422 -1.13 -1.01 13.71
C VAL A 422 -0.07 -0.55 12.70
N GLU A 423 -0.35 0.50 11.96
CA GLU A 423 0.53 1.16 11.02
C GLU A 423 1.34 2.26 11.71
N LEU A 424 2.66 2.21 11.60
CA LEU A 424 3.61 3.18 12.18
C LEU A 424 4.29 3.94 11.05
N ARG A 425 4.29 5.28 11.11
CA ARG A 425 4.89 6.16 10.10
C ARG A 425 5.77 7.23 10.72
N ASP A 426 6.92 7.42 10.10
CA ASP A 426 7.97 8.33 10.50
C ASP A 426 7.66 9.74 9.98
N GLY A 427 7.06 10.56 10.85
CA GLY A 427 6.45 11.85 10.51
C GLY A 427 5.00 11.97 11.02
N GLY A 428 4.41 13.17 10.95
CA GLY A 428 3.09 13.46 11.54
C GLY A 428 1.85 13.21 10.64
N SER A 429 1.96 12.45 9.54
CA SER A 429 0.84 12.28 8.60
C SER A 429 0.74 10.87 8.00
N ILE A 430 -0.39 10.55 7.39
CA ILE A 430 -0.56 9.31 6.61
C ILE A 430 0.38 9.21 5.40
N ASN A 431 0.84 10.33 4.86
CA ASN A 431 1.76 10.34 3.72
C ASN A 431 3.23 10.20 4.15
N SER A 432 3.49 10.25 5.46
CA SER A 432 4.82 10.09 6.04
C SER A 432 5.37 8.67 5.79
N ARG A 433 6.69 8.53 5.83
CA ARG A 433 7.38 7.29 5.46
C ARG A 433 6.90 6.14 6.35
N LEU A 434 6.49 5.03 5.76
CA LEU A 434 6.06 3.85 6.51
C LEU A 434 7.26 3.22 7.24
N ILE A 435 7.18 3.14 8.58
CA ILE A 435 8.13 2.39 9.41
C ILE A 435 7.74 0.91 9.30
N LYS A 436 6.51 0.57 9.70
CA LYS A 436 6.04 -0.81 9.74
C LYS A 436 4.51 -0.89 9.82
N ARG A 437 3.92 -1.94 9.24
CA ARG A 437 2.61 -2.45 9.67
C ARG A 437 2.83 -3.59 10.64
N VAL A 438 2.38 -3.42 11.86
CA VAL A 438 2.47 -4.36 12.97
C VAL A 438 1.17 -5.15 13.01
N CYS A 439 1.27 -6.47 12.97
CA CYS A 439 0.12 -7.36 13.07
C CYS A 439 -0.45 -7.31 14.50
N VAL A 440 -1.77 -7.45 14.67
CA VAL A 440 -2.42 -7.57 15.98
C VAL A 440 -3.00 -8.99 16.13
N PRO A 441 -2.61 -9.78 17.16
CA PRO A 441 -1.86 -9.40 18.34
C PRO A 441 -0.37 -9.19 18.06
N VAL A 442 0.21 -8.21 18.76
CA VAL A 442 1.57 -7.77 18.48
C VAL A 442 2.58 -8.79 18.98
N ILE A 443 3.42 -9.27 18.07
CA ILE A 443 4.56 -10.12 18.37
C ILE A 443 5.83 -9.25 18.32
N GLU A 444 6.61 -9.39 19.39
CA GLU A 444 7.61 -8.49 19.96
C GLU A 444 8.65 -7.86 18.98
N ASN A 445 8.72 -6.52 18.97
CA ASN A 445 9.89 -5.67 18.71
C ASN A 445 9.56 -4.23 19.14
N SER A 446 10.53 -3.51 19.71
CA SER A 446 10.41 -2.05 19.86
C SER A 446 10.59 -1.38 18.50
N TYR A 447 9.80 -0.35 18.23
CA TYR A 447 9.92 0.45 17.01
C TYR A 447 10.38 1.87 17.32
N PHE A 448 11.09 2.47 16.40
CA PHE A 448 11.72 3.78 16.57
C PHE A 448 11.37 4.68 15.39
N SER A 449 11.05 5.96 15.65
CA SER A 449 11.05 7.00 14.64
C SER A 449 12.48 7.49 14.38
N THR A 450 12.71 8.14 13.25
CA THR A 450 13.93 8.92 12.98
C THR A 450 13.72 10.40 13.26
N GLU A 451 12.46 10.86 13.27
CA GLU A 451 12.08 12.23 13.63
C GLU A 451 11.49 12.32 15.04
N ASN A 452 11.28 13.54 15.54
CA ASN A 452 10.62 13.83 16.81
C ASN A 452 9.08 13.81 16.69
N ILE A 453 8.53 13.20 15.65
CA ILE A 453 7.08 13.08 15.44
C ILE A 453 6.75 11.77 14.74
N ILE A 454 5.70 11.09 15.20
CA ILE A 454 5.26 9.80 14.67
C ILE A 454 3.75 9.79 14.46
N PHE A 455 3.32 9.14 13.38
CA PHE A 455 1.92 8.88 13.07
C PHE A 455 1.66 7.38 13.25
N ILE A 456 0.63 7.06 14.03
CA ILE A 456 0.23 5.69 14.36
C ILE A 456 -1.22 5.53 13.94
N ARG A 457 -1.53 4.49 13.17
CA ARG A 457 -2.89 4.16 12.76
C ARG A 457 -3.25 2.73 13.12
N PHE A 458 -4.30 2.51 13.89
CA PHE A 458 -4.86 1.18 14.12
C PHE A 458 -6.06 0.96 13.20
N VAL A 459 -6.15 -0.20 12.55
CA VAL A 459 -7.27 -0.59 11.67
C VAL A 459 -7.77 -1.97 12.04
N THR A 460 -9.08 -2.14 12.14
CA THR A 460 -9.78 -3.45 12.16
C THR A 460 -10.78 -3.48 11.00
N SER A 461 -10.88 -4.57 10.26
CA SER A 461 -11.83 -4.68 9.13
C SER A 461 -12.45 -6.08 8.93
N GLY A 462 -12.59 -6.86 10.00
CA GLY A 462 -13.03 -8.27 9.97
C GLY A 462 -14.38 -8.55 10.62
N LYS A 463 -14.89 -9.79 10.43
CA LYS A 463 -16.16 -10.29 11.01
C LYS A 463 -16.02 -11.35 12.10
N SER A 464 -14.81 -11.76 12.53
CA SER A 464 -14.71 -13.01 13.33
C SER A 464 -13.83 -13.03 14.56
N ILE A 465 -12.69 -12.33 14.65
CA ILE A 465 -11.89 -12.27 15.89
C ILE A 465 -11.09 -10.97 15.83
N SER A 466 -11.33 -10.03 16.74
CA SER A 466 -10.46 -8.86 16.89
C SER A 466 -9.62 -8.99 18.16
N TYR A 467 -8.35 -8.65 18.03
CA TYR A 467 -7.39 -8.70 19.12
C TYR A 467 -7.17 -7.30 19.71
N THR A 468 -6.80 -7.25 20.98
CA THR A 468 -6.46 -6.00 21.66
C THR A 468 -4.98 -5.72 21.54
N PHE A 469 -4.61 -4.43 21.64
CA PHE A 469 -3.22 -4.06 21.82
C PHE A 469 -3.10 -2.94 22.85
N LYS A 470 -1.98 -2.96 23.57
CA LYS A 470 -1.48 -1.84 24.35
C LYS A 470 -0.08 -1.52 23.87
N ALA A 471 0.23 -0.25 23.69
CA ALA A 471 1.59 0.21 23.40
C ALA A 471 1.95 1.39 24.28
N THR A 472 3.17 1.41 24.79
CA THR A 472 3.74 2.53 25.52
C THR A 472 4.72 3.25 24.60
N ILE A 473 4.50 4.55 24.41
CA ILE A 473 5.36 5.44 23.64
C ILE A 473 6.24 6.23 24.60
N HIS A 474 7.54 6.30 24.30
CA HIS A 474 8.55 7.00 25.09
C HIS A 474 9.29 8.03 24.24
N ILE A 475 9.70 9.14 24.87
CA ILE A 475 10.81 9.95 24.34
C ILE A 475 12.06 9.07 24.40
N ASN A 476 12.59 8.72 23.25
CA ASN A 476 13.74 7.83 23.14
C ASN A 476 15.05 8.62 23.25
N VAL A 477 15.95 8.07 24.04
CA VAL A 477 17.38 8.40 24.01
C VAL A 477 18.19 7.18 23.59
N CYS A 478 17.80 5.98 24.06
CA CYS A 478 18.44 4.68 23.77
C CYS A 478 17.69 3.46 24.34
N GLY A 479 18.12 2.24 23.96
CA GLY A 479 17.59 0.97 24.47
C GLY A 479 16.53 0.33 23.56
N GLY A 480 15.95 -0.81 23.95
CA GLY A 480 14.92 -1.49 23.14
C GLY A 480 14.80 -2.99 23.42
N THR A 481 13.77 -3.61 22.85
CA THR A 481 13.66 -5.08 22.76
C THR A 481 13.82 -5.53 21.30
N HIS A 482 14.73 -6.46 21.04
CA HIS A 482 15.05 -6.98 19.71
C HIS A 482 14.84 -8.50 19.65
N HIS A 483 13.95 -8.96 18.79
CA HIS A 483 13.80 -10.37 18.44
C HIS A 483 14.55 -10.66 17.14
N VAL A 484 15.63 -11.41 17.28
CA VAL A 484 16.60 -11.66 16.24
C VAL A 484 16.30 -13.02 15.61
N TYR A 485 15.87 -12.99 14.35
CA TYR A 485 15.73 -14.20 13.54
C TYR A 485 17.06 -14.65 12.94
N PHE A 486 17.96 -13.71 12.60
CA PHE A 486 19.21 -13.99 11.87
C PHE A 486 20.42 -13.24 12.46
N SER A 487 20.39 -11.91 12.45
CA SER A 487 21.41 -11.05 13.05
C SER A 487 20.82 -9.67 13.28
N THR A 488 21.26 -8.95 14.30
CA THR A 488 20.89 -7.55 14.52
C THR A 488 22.14 -6.74 14.82
N LYS A 489 22.12 -5.46 14.46
CA LYS A 489 23.13 -4.47 14.85
C LYS A 489 22.53 -3.61 15.96
N ILE A 490 23.29 -3.42 17.04
CA ILE A 490 22.95 -2.50 18.12
C ILE A 490 24.04 -1.45 18.18
N GLU A 491 23.64 -0.19 18.25
CA GLU A 491 24.51 0.99 18.25
C GLU A 491 24.25 1.83 19.50
N SER A 492 25.28 2.55 19.95
CA SER A 492 25.14 3.57 20.98
C SER A 492 24.40 4.80 20.44
N PRO A 493 23.78 5.61 21.30
CA PRO A 493 23.11 6.85 20.88
C PRO A 493 24.02 7.77 20.10
N ASN A 494 23.44 8.45 19.11
CA ASN A 494 24.10 9.40 18.21
C ASN A 494 25.15 8.80 17.25
N TYR A 495 25.38 7.49 17.20
CA TYR A 495 26.31 6.85 16.26
C TYR A 495 26.10 7.37 14.82
N PRO A 496 27.15 7.81 14.09
CA PRO A 496 28.58 7.70 14.38
C PRO A 496 29.18 8.90 15.16
N ASN A 497 28.38 9.66 15.89
CA ASN A 497 28.84 10.76 16.75
C ASN A 497 28.96 10.32 18.22
N SER A 498 29.56 11.17 19.07
CA SER A 498 29.74 10.91 20.50
C SER A 498 28.40 10.71 21.22
N TYR A 499 28.37 9.72 22.12
CA TYR A 499 27.24 9.49 23.01
C TYR A 499 27.18 10.57 24.10
N SER A 500 25.98 10.82 24.62
CA SER A 500 25.75 11.80 25.68
C SER A 500 26.21 11.30 27.06
N ASP A 501 26.45 12.22 27.98
CA ASP A 501 26.72 11.90 29.38
C ASP A 501 25.44 11.41 30.09
N GLN A 502 25.57 10.63 31.17
CA GLN A 502 24.46 10.13 32.01
C GLN A 502 23.44 9.23 31.28
N LEU A 503 23.90 8.46 30.29
CA LEU A 503 23.08 7.46 29.63
C LEU A 503 22.96 6.20 30.49
N ASP A 504 21.76 5.62 30.52
CA ASP A 504 21.49 4.31 31.10
C ASP A 504 20.61 3.53 30.10
N CYS A 505 21.27 2.92 29.12
CA CYS A 505 20.63 2.25 28.01
C CYS A 505 20.54 0.75 28.27
N THR A 506 19.36 0.17 28.09
CA THR A 506 19.18 -1.29 28.20
C THR A 506 18.54 -1.84 26.93
N TRP A 507 19.22 -2.81 26.31
CA TRP A 507 18.69 -3.61 25.20
C TRP A 507 18.44 -5.03 25.66
N LYS A 508 17.24 -5.55 25.37
CA LYS A 508 16.90 -6.97 25.56
C LYS A 508 16.91 -7.64 24.19
N VAL A 509 17.77 -8.63 24.00
CA VAL A 509 17.92 -9.31 22.72
C VAL A 509 17.49 -10.76 22.92
N TYR A 510 16.44 -11.15 22.19
CA TYR A 510 15.89 -12.50 22.21
C TYR A 510 16.14 -13.14 20.86
N SER A 511 16.54 -14.39 20.85
CA SER A 511 16.40 -15.24 19.68
C SER A 511 14.92 -15.47 19.40
N SER A 512 14.54 -15.39 18.14
CA SER A 512 13.17 -15.71 17.73
C SER A 512 12.84 -17.20 17.80
N LEU A 513 13.85 -18.08 17.91
CA LEU A 513 13.65 -19.50 18.19
C LEU A 513 14.39 -19.93 19.47
N PRO A 514 13.72 -20.65 20.38
CA PRO A 514 14.23 -20.97 21.71
C PRO A 514 15.48 -21.88 21.72
N GLU A 515 15.75 -22.59 20.62
CA GLU A 515 16.92 -23.46 20.45
C GLU A 515 18.21 -22.73 20.02
N PHE A 516 18.16 -21.44 19.63
CA PHE A 516 19.36 -20.72 19.21
C PHE A 516 20.00 -19.95 20.37
N SER A 517 21.33 -20.02 20.47
CA SER A 517 22.15 -19.16 21.33
C SER A 517 22.62 -17.91 20.58
N LEU A 518 22.81 -16.81 21.31
CA LEU A 518 23.26 -15.56 20.74
C LEU A 518 24.80 -15.48 20.78
N LEU A 519 25.41 -15.41 19.59
CA LEU A 519 26.80 -14.95 19.45
C LEU A 519 26.79 -13.42 19.38
N THR A 520 27.63 -12.78 20.17
CA THR A 520 27.73 -11.33 20.24
C THR A 520 29.17 -10.94 19.97
N GLN A 521 29.45 -10.36 18.81
CA GLN A 521 30.80 -9.91 18.47
C GLN A 521 30.92 -8.40 18.56
N VAL A 522 31.84 -7.91 19.39
CA VAL A 522 32.19 -6.48 19.46
C VAL A 522 33.06 -6.11 18.25
N LYS A 523 32.66 -5.16 17.42
CA LYS A 523 33.44 -4.74 16.23
C LYS A 523 34.15 -3.41 16.39
N ASP A 524 33.65 -2.56 17.26
CA ASP A 524 34.23 -1.26 17.60
C ASP A 524 34.05 -1.11 19.12
N MET A 525 34.94 -0.39 19.83
CA MET A 525 34.71 0.01 21.23
C MET A 525 35.68 1.14 21.65
N ASP A 526 35.15 2.27 22.13
CA ASP A 526 35.97 3.36 22.69
C ASP A 526 35.24 4.04 23.87
N LEU A 527 35.21 3.34 25.02
CA LEU A 527 34.59 3.84 26.25
C LEU A 527 35.63 4.51 27.15
N ILE A 528 35.23 5.57 27.85
CA ILE A 528 36.08 6.23 28.85
C ILE A 528 35.82 5.59 30.21
N SER A 529 36.64 4.59 30.55
CA SER A 529 36.64 4.01 31.90
C SER A 529 37.88 4.44 32.68
N GLN A 530 37.67 4.79 33.95
CA GLN A 530 38.74 5.17 34.88
C GLN A 530 39.37 3.94 35.56
N SER A 531 38.78 2.77 35.34
CA SER A 531 39.10 1.51 36.00
C SER A 531 39.44 0.47 34.95
N THR A 532 40.48 -0.33 35.21
CA THR A 532 40.78 -1.46 34.34
C THR A 532 39.69 -2.54 34.44
N ASP A 533 39.08 -2.75 35.60
CA ASP A 533 37.99 -3.71 35.84
C ASP A 533 36.60 -3.21 35.39
N CYS A 534 36.52 -2.05 34.72
CA CYS A 534 35.30 -1.46 34.19
C CYS A 534 34.22 -1.19 35.27
N THR A 535 34.64 -1.03 36.52
CA THR A 535 33.76 -0.77 37.67
C THR A 535 33.52 0.72 37.91
N SER A 536 34.38 1.59 37.36
CA SER A 536 34.21 3.04 37.36
C SER A 536 34.41 3.64 35.96
N GLY A 537 33.62 4.67 35.64
CA GLY A 537 33.52 5.26 34.30
C GLY A 537 32.51 4.53 33.40
N ASP A 538 32.64 4.72 32.08
CA ASP A 538 31.71 4.21 31.08
C ASP A 538 31.94 2.72 30.82
N PHE A 539 30.85 1.95 30.78
CA PHE A 539 30.94 0.51 30.55
C PHE A 539 29.73 -0.06 29.80
N VAL A 540 29.96 -1.20 29.16
CA VAL A 540 28.90 -2.08 28.66
C VAL A 540 28.89 -3.36 29.48
N LEU A 541 27.73 -3.73 29.97
CA LEU A 541 27.48 -4.96 30.70
C LEU A 541 26.62 -5.88 29.84
N ILE A 542 27.06 -7.12 29.65
CA ILE A 542 26.29 -8.16 28.96
C ILE A 542 25.92 -9.23 29.98
N GLN A 543 24.63 -9.51 30.09
CA GLN A 543 24.04 -10.42 31.05
C GLN A 543 23.18 -11.45 30.33
N GLU A 544 23.05 -12.65 30.92
CA GLU A 544 22.05 -13.61 30.51
C GLU A 544 20.65 -13.09 30.86
N ALA A 545 19.69 -13.25 29.95
CA ALA A 545 18.28 -12.93 30.24
C ALA A 545 17.60 -14.10 30.99
N ASN A 546 18.16 -14.48 32.14
CA ASN A 546 17.61 -15.49 33.05
C ASN A 546 17.14 -14.84 34.37
N GLU A 547 16.49 -15.59 35.27
CA GLU A 547 15.98 -15.04 36.54
C GLU A 547 17.05 -14.39 37.44
N LYS A 548 18.33 -14.75 37.26
CA LYS A 548 19.46 -14.24 38.06
C LYS A 548 20.21 -13.08 37.39
N GLU A 549 19.90 -12.78 36.12
CA GLU A 549 20.62 -11.85 35.26
C GLU A 549 22.15 -12.01 35.34
N ASP A 550 22.63 -13.26 35.25
CA ASP A 550 24.04 -13.59 35.43
C ASP A 550 24.92 -12.76 34.46
N VAL A 551 25.94 -12.10 34.99
CA VAL A 551 26.86 -11.29 34.18
C VAL A 551 27.75 -12.21 33.36
N ILE A 552 27.66 -12.11 32.04
CA ILE A 552 28.54 -12.80 31.10
C ILE A 552 29.87 -12.06 31.03
N GLU A 553 29.79 -10.75 30.79
CA GLU A 553 30.97 -9.95 30.52
C GLU A 553 30.74 -8.47 30.81
N ARG A 554 31.81 -7.77 31.20
CA ARG A 554 31.83 -6.33 31.41
C ARG A 554 32.96 -5.72 30.59
N LEU A 555 32.60 -4.78 29.73
CA LEU A 555 33.45 -4.27 28.66
C LEU A 555 33.67 -2.77 28.82
N CYS A 556 34.92 -2.36 28.68
CA CYS A 556 35.30 -0.95 28.64
C CYS A 556 36.65 -0.69 27.98
N ARG A 557 37.35 -1.74 27.52
CA ARG A 557 38.74 -1.63 27.04
C ARG A 557 38.78 -1.73 25.52
N LYS A 558 39.75 -1.07 24.90
CA LYS A 558 40.06 -1.27 23.46
C LYS A 558 40.49 -2.69 23.12
N SER A 559 41.03 -3.43 24.09
CA SER A 559 41.36 -4.85 23.93
C SER A 559 40.13 -5.75 23.74
N ASP A 560 38.93 -5.25 24.05
CA ASP A 560 37.69 -6.01 23.92
C ASP A 560 37.13 -5.97 22.47
N ILE A 561 37.77 -5.22 21.57
CA ILE A 561 37.42 -5.21 20.14
C ILE A 561 37.70 -6.59 19.53
N ASN A 562 36.75 -7.06 18.70
CA ASN A 562 36.67 -8.41 18.13
C ASN A 562 36.46 -9.53 19.15
N LYS A 563 36.20 -9.21 20.43
CA LYS A 563 35.83 -10.21 21.42
C LYS A 563 34.49 -10.82 21.05
N GLU A 564 34.45 -12.14 21.00
CA GLU A 564 33.25 -12.93 20.78
C GLU A 564 32.69 -13.38 22.12
N ILE A 565 31.44 -13.02 22.38
CA ILE A 565 30.73 -13.27 23.63
C ILE A 565 29.57 -14.19 23.30
N ILE A 566 29.54 -15.35 23.95
CA ILE A 566 28.57 -16.41 23.67
C ILE A 566 27.62 -16.49 24.84
N SER A 567 26.33 -16.40 24.55
CA SER A 567 25.28 -16.65 25.54
C SER A 567 24.96 -18.14 25.64
N ASN A 568 24.66 -18.60 26.84
CA ASN A 568 24.14 -19.93 27.13
C ASN A 568 22.60 -19.98 27.09
N SER A 569 21.96 -18.83 26.87
CA SER A 569 20.51 -18.62 26.81
C SER A 569 20.10 -18.22 25.39
N PRO A 570 18.83 -18.43 24.99
CA PRO A 570 18.29 -17.80 23.79
C PRO A 570 18.07 -16.29 23.95
N ALA A 571 18.50 -15.67 25.04
CA ALA A 571 18.32 -14.24 25.26
C ALA A 571 19.40 -13.62 26.15
N ILE A 572 19.80 -12.39 25.82
CA ILE A 572 20.77 -11.57 26.56
C ILE A 572 20.21 -10.17 26.86
N ILE A 573 20.75 -9.56 27.91
CA ILE A 573 20.51 -8.17 28.27
C ILE A 573 21.83 -7.42 28.12
N ILE A 574 21.82 -6.34 27.35
CA ILE A 574 22.97 -5.45 27.15
C ILE A 574 22.65 -4.13 27.84
N ARG A 575 23.50 -3.68 28.76
CA ARG A 575 23.37 -2.39 29.45
C ARG A 575 24.57 -1.52 29.15
N PHE A 576 24.34 -0.30 28.66
CA PHE A 576 25.38 0.71 28.48
C PHE A 576 25.13 1.85 29.46
N LYS A 577 26.14 2.16 30.29
CA LYS A 577 26.09 3.30 31.21
C LYS A 577 27.23 4.26 30.91
N SER A 578 26.90 5.55 30.81
CA SER A 578 27.88 6.64 30.79
C SER A 578 27.81 7.51 32.05
N ASP A 579 28.95 8.04 32.48
CA ASP A 579 29.09 8.85 33.69
C ASP A 579 28.90 10.37 33.42
N GLN A 580 29.34 11.22 34.36
CA GLN A 580 29.23 12.69 34.30
C GLN A 580 30.53 13.41 33.90
N MET A 581 31.61 12.70 33.57
CA MET A 581 32.95 13.27 33.39
C MET A 581 33.53 13.00 31.99
N ASN A 582 33.37 14.00 31.11
CA ASN A 582 33.95 14.09 29.76
C ASN A 582 33.50 13.00 28.78
N SER A 583 32.50 13.31 27.95
CA SER A 583 32.24 12.59 26.69
C SER A 583 33.47 12.67 25.77
N GLY A 584 34.02 11.52 25.40
CA GLY A 584 35.19 11.41 24.53
C GLY A 584 34.95 11.89 23.10
N LYS A 585 36.04 12.23 22.40
CA LYS A 585 36.03 12.36 20.93
C LYS A 585 36.30 10.99 20.30
N ASP A 586 35.36 10.57 19.45
CA ASP A 586 35.36 9.42 18.54
C ASP A 586 35.29 8.00 19.13
N LYS A 587 34.34 7.20 18.59
CA LYS A 587 34.29 5.72 18.40
C LYS A 587 33.35 4.89 19.29
N HIS A 588 32.93 3.75 18.73
CA HIS A 588 31.58 3.16 18.90
C HIS A 588 31.57 1.70 19.30
N LEU A 589 30.39 1.07 19.44
CA LEU A 589 30.18 -0.38 19.59
C LEU A 589 29.32 -0.94 18.45
N LEU A 590 29.73 -2.05 17.81
CA LEU A 590 28.90 -2.81 16.86
C LEU A 590 28.85 -4.28 17.30
N PHE A 591 27.64 -4.83 17.41
CA PHE A 591 27.36 -6.23 17.75
C PHE A 591 26.88 -7.03 16.53
N SER A 592 27.41 -8.24 16.31
CA SER A 592 26.90 -9.18 15.29
C SER A 592 26.74 -10.60 15.83
N ALA A 593 25.61 -11.23 15.52
CA ALA A 593 25.43 -12.68 15.57
C ALA A 593 26.03 -13.34 14.31
N CYS A 594 26.41 -14.63 14.38
CA CYS A 594 27.07 -15.30 13.25
C CYS A 594 26.15 -15.34 12.02
N GLY A 595 26.66 -14.91 10.86
CA GLY A 595 25.85 -14.73 9.67
C GLY A 595 25.69 -13.25 9.29
N GLY A 596 24.64 -12.95 8.52
CA GLY A 596 24.32 -11.56 8.16
C GLY A 596 23.66 -11.40 6.79
N TYR A 597 23.14 -10.19 6.55
CA TYR A 597 22.62 -9.76 5.25
C TYR A 597 23.70 -8.97 4.51
N ILE A 598 24.05 -9.39 3.30
CA ILE A 598 25.10 -8.80 2.46
C ILE A 598 24.43 -8.25 1.19
N ASP A 599 24.29 -6.93 1.12
CA ASP A 599 23.67 -6.20 0.00
C ASP A 599 24.38 -4.85 -0.22
N PRO A 600 24.99 -4.60 -1.39
CA PRO A 600 25.14 -5.54 -2.50
C PRO A 600 26.28 -6.55 -2.28
N ALA A 601 25.97 -7.84 -2.36
CA ALA A 601 26.95 -8.93 -2.39
C ALA A 601 27.66 -8.96 -3.75
N VAL A 602 28.71 -8.16 -3.94
CA VAL A 602 29.48 -8.11 -5.21
C VAL A 602 30.59 -9.16 -5.23
N THR A 603 31.47 -9.13 -4.24
CA THR A 603 32.53 -10.11 -3.99
C THR A 603 32.88 -10.14 -2.50
N GLY A 604 33.18 -11.30 -1.94
CA GLY A 604 33.65 -11.40 -0.55
C GLY A 604 33.79 -12.84 -0.07
N GLU A 605 33.91 -13.02 1.25
CA GLU A 605 34.10 -14.32 1.89
C GLU A 605 33.10 -14.54 3.02
N ILE A 606 32.71 -15.80 3.24
CA ILE A 606 31.98 -16.28 4.40
C ILE A 606 32.70 -17.52 4.97
N SER A 607 32.67 -17.69 6.28
CA SER A 607 33.27 -18.85 6.95
C SER A 607 32.50 -19.25 8.18
N THR A 608 32.69 -20.49 8.63
CA THR A 608 32.22 -20.93 9.95
C THR A 608 32.88 -20.12 11.06
N PRO A 609 32.21 -19.98 12.23
CA PRO A 609 32.82 -19.35 13.40
C PRO A 609 34.15 -20.02 13.76
N GLU A 610 35.10 -19.23 14.25
CA GLU A 610 36.41 -19.67 14.73
C GLU A 610 37.34 -20.32 13.67
N PHE A 611 36.95 -20.35 12.39
CA PHE A 611 37.78 -20.87 11.29
C PHE A 611 39.18 -20.24 11.29
N PRO A 612 40.28 -21.02 11.18
CA PRO A 612 40.36 -22.43 10.78
C PRO A 612 40.23 -23.44 11.94
N ASN A 613 39.96 -22.99 13.17
CA ASN A 613 39.73 -23.89 14.30
C ASN A 613 38.38 -24.59 14.19
N ALA A 614 38.17 -25.60 15.04
CA ALA A 614 36.94 -26.37 15.05
C ALA A 614 35.73 -25.47 15.39
N TYR A 615 34.66 -25.55 14.59
CA TYR A 615 33.49 -24.73 14.83
C TYR A 615 32.76 -25.15 16.12
N PRO A 616 32.02 -24.25 16.78
CA PRO A 616 31.29 -24.59 18.00
C PRO A 616 30.04 -25.45 17.75
N TYR A 617 29.71 -26.30 18.72
CA TYR A 617 28.53 -27.19 18.68
C TYR A 617 27.22 -26.49 19.09
N ARG A 618 26.07 -27.04 18.66
CA ARG A 618 24.71 -26.53 18.94
C ARG A 618 24.49 -25.09 18.46
N ARG A 619 24.89 -24.80 17.22
CA ARG A 619 24.76 -23.47 16.62
C ARG A 619 24.08 -23.52 15.27
N THR A 620 23.43 -22.43 14.90
CA THR A 620 22.93 -22.23 13.55
C THR A 620 23.37 -20.85 13.06
N CYS A 621 24.10 -20.79 11.95
CA CYS A 621 24.53 -19.53 11.31
C CYS A 621 23.86 -19.38 9.95
N ARG A 622 23.46 -18.17 9.57
CA ARG A 622 22.77 -17.91 8.29
C ARG A 622 23.26 -16.65 7.59
N TRP A 623 23.72 -16.80 6.35
CA TRP A 623 24.11 -15.71 5.46
C TRP A 623 23.06 -15.51 4.37
N VAL A 624 22.68 -14.25 4.11
CA VAL A 624 21.78 -13.87 3.03
C VAL A 624 22.55 -12.94 2.09
N LEU A 625 22.89 -13.45 0.91
CA LEU A 625 23.64 -12.73 -0.11
C LEU A 625 22.66 -12.17 -1.15
N ARG A 626 22.74 -10.87 -1.46
CA ARG A 626 21.95 -10.24 -2.52
C ARG A 626 22.84 -9.45 -3.48
N ALA A 627 22.93 -9.90 -4.71
CA ALA A 627 23.63 -9.24 -5.79
C ALA A 627 22.89 -7.98 -6.27
N PRO A 628 23.59 -7.02 -6.89
CA PRO A 628 22.97 -5.94 -7.67
C PRO A 628 22.00 -6.47 -8.73
N SER A 629 21.02 -5.65 -9.12
CA SER A 629 20.04 -5.98 -10.17
C SER A 629 20.72 -6.57 -11.41
N SER A 630 20.14 -7.60 -12.02
CA SER A 630 20.63 -8.33 -13.21
C SER A 630 21.94 -9.14 -13.06
N ARG A 631 22.42 -9.36 -11.82
CA ARG A 631 23.58 -10.22 -11.56
C ARG A 631 23.21 -11.44 -10.72
N ARG A 632 23.94 -12.54 -10.91
CA ARG A 632 23.81 -13.78 -10.13
C ARG A 632 25.04 -14.00 -9.24
N ILE A 633 24.88 -14.79 -8.20
CA ILE A 633 25.89 -15.08 -7.19
C ILE A 633 26.46 -16.47 -7.44
N LYS A 634 27.79 -16.55 -7.50
CA LYS A 634 28.55 -17.80 -7.51
C LYS A 634 29.28 -17.95 -6.18
N LEU A 635 28.93 -18.99 -5.44
CA LEU A 635 29.57 -19.40 -4.19
C LEU A 635 30.56 -20.53 -4.46
N THR A 636 31.83 -20.34 -4.06
CA THR A 636 32.92 -21.30 -4.26
C THR A 636 33.59 -21.61 -2.93
N PHE A 637 33.57 -22.86 -2.52
CA PHE A 637 34.24 -23.31 -1.29
C PHE A 637 35.75 -23.39 -1.51
N THR A 638 36.52 -22.76 -0.63
CA THR A 638 37.98 -22.89 -0.58
C THR A 638 38.41 -23.96 0.42
N ASN A 639 37.62 -24.14 1.48
CA ASN A 639 37.80 -25.18 2.50
C ASN A 639 36.43 -25.74 2.88
N TYR A 640 36.33 -27.06 3.10
CA TYR A 640 35.09 -27.71 3.49
C TYR A 640 35.38 -29.02 4.24
N ASN A 641 35.02 -29.06 5.51
CA ASN A 641 35.17 -30.20 6.39
C ASN A 641 34.05 -30.18 7.44
N LEU A 642 32.94 -30.86 7.15
CA LEU A 642 31.78 -30.96 8.05
C LEU A 642 31.64 -32.36 8.63
N LYS A 643 31.17 -32.45 9.88
CA LYS A 643 31.06 -33.71 10.60
C LYS A 643 29.96 -34.62 10.03
N ALA A 644 30.38 -35.77 9.52
CA ALA A 644 29.50 -36.86 9.11
C ALA A 644 29.18 -37.81 10.28
N ASN A 645 28.10 -38.57 10.17
CA ASN A 645 27.75 -39.63 11.12
C ASN A 645 28.69 -40.82 10.94
N ASP A 646 29.50 -41.12 11.97
CA ASP A 646 30.46 -42.23 11.94
C ASP A 646 29.75 -43.61 11.90
N ARG A 647 28.44 -43.68 12.21
CA ARG A 647 27.66 -44.93 12.27
C ARG A 647 26.83 -45.22 11.02
N VAL A 648 26.45 -44.19 10.25
CA VAL A 648 25.57 -44.31 9.08
C VAL A 648 26.20 -43.57 7.91
N ALA A 649 26.65 -44.34 6.91
CA ALA A 649 27.28 -43.77 5.72
C ALA A 649 26.27 -42.89 4.96
N GLY A 650 26.65 -41.62 4.74
CA GLY A 650 25.82 -40.64 4.02
C GLY A 650 24.92 -39.77 4.90
N GLU A 651 24.88 -40.00 6.22
CA GLU A 651 24.12 -39.14 7.15
C GLU A 651 25.02 -38.06 7.76
N CYS A 652 24.50 -36.84 7.86
CA CYS A 652 25.23 -35.69 8.37
C CYS A 652 24.79 -35.32 9.77
N ILE A 653 25.76 -35.17 10.68
CA ILE A 653 25.50 -34.65 12.04
C ILE A 653 25.33 -33.14 11.97
N ASP A 654 26.23 -32.47 11.24
CA ASP A 654 26.16 -31.03 10.98
C ASP A 654 25.73 -30.79 9.53
N GLU A 655 24.81 -29.85 9.32
CA GLU A 655 24.13 -29.65 8.04
C GLU A 655 24.45 -28.26 7.45
N LEU A 656 24.85 -28.23 6.17
CA LEU A 656 24.90 -27.01 5.38
C LEU A 656 23.80 -27.04 4.31
N ARG A 657 22.88 -26.08 4.37
CA ARG A 657 21.77 -25.93 3.43
C ARG A 657 21.90 -24.64 2.65
N ILE A 658 21.78 -24.72 1.33
CA ILE A 658 21.91 -23.57 0.44
C ILE A 658 20.65 -23.43 -0.40
N ILE A 659 20.01 -22.26 -0.31
CA ILE A 659 18.86 -21.88 -1.13
C ILE A 659 19.37 -20.94 -2.22
N LYS A 660 19.19 -21.34 -3.48
CA LYS A 660 19.67 -20.60 -4.67
C LYS A 660 18.78 -19.39 -5.03
N SER A 661 18.03 -18.85 -4.07
CA SER A 661 17.04 -17.78 -4.23
C SER A 661 16.94 -16.97 -2.92
N PRO A 662 16.58 -15.67 -2.94
CA PRO A 662 16.40 -14.85 -1.73
C PRO A 662 15.15 -15.22 -0.93
N VAL A 663 14.27 -16.08 -1.47
CA VAL A 663 13.05 -16.50 -0.78
C VAL A 663 13.28 -17.82 -0.08
N SER A 664 13.10 -17.79 1.24
CA SER A 664 13.16 -18.94 2.13
C SER A 664 11.89 -19.75 2.03
N LEU A 665 11.84 -20.74 1.14
CA LEU A 665 10.82 -21.79 1.24
C LEU A 665 11.40 -22.97 2.03
N GLU A 666 10.92 -23.13 3.26
CA GLU A 666 10.51 -24.47 3.72
C GLU A 666 9.55 -24.96 2.60
N THR A 667 9.92 -25.81 1.65
CA THR A 667 10.34 -27.20 1.89
C THR A 667 11.03 -27.88 0.69
N GLU A 668 11.24 -27.28 -0.50
CA GLU A 668 11.75 -28.07 -1.66
C GLU A 668 12.87 -27.45 -2.54
N LEU A 669 13.33 -26.22 -2.26
CA LEU A 669 14.37 -25.55 -3.09
C LEU A 669 15.77 -25.45 -2.44
N GLY A 670 15.89 -25.84 -1.17
CA GLY A 670 17.15 -25.82 -0.44
C GLY A 670 17.96 -27.08 -0.70
N MET A 671 19.12 -26.94 -1.36
CA MET A 671 20.06 -28.02 -1.56
C MET A 671 20.81 -28.30 -0.25
N LYS A 672 20.67 -29.50 0.30
CA LYS A 672 21.57 -29.98 1.36
C LYS A 672 22.93 -30.29 0.72
N VAL A 673 23.99 -29.72 1.26
CA VAL A 673 25.36 -30.04 0.87
C VAL A 673 25.82 -31.22 1.71
N GLN A 674 26.27 -32.28 1.06
CA GLN A 674 26.73 -33.48 1.76
C GLN A 674 27.91 -33.13 2.67
N CYS A 675 27.83 -33.52 3.95
CA CYS A 675 28.95 -33.43 4.88
C CYS A 675 30.08 -34.36 4.42
N SER A 676 31.28 -33.80 4.26
CA SER A 676 32.50 -34.54 3.95
C SER A 676 33.70 -33.61 4.14
N ASN A 677 34.90 -34.13 3.86
CA ASN A 677 36.13 -33.34 3.68
C ASN A 677 36.43 -33.03 2.20
N ILE A 678 35.49 -33.32 1.30
CA ILE A 678 35.62 -33.09 -0.14
C ILE A 678 34.99 -31.75 -0.47
N LEU A 679 35.73 -30.90 -1.21
CA LEU A 679 35.24 -29.59 -1.63
C LEU A 679 33.99 -29.72 -2.52
N PRO A 680 32.86 -29.07 -2.16
CA PRO A 680 31.69 -29.02 -3.01
C PRO A 680 31.97 -28.26 -4.30
N MET A 681 31.30 -28.67 -5.38
CA MET A 681 31.32 -27.93 -6.65
C MET A 681 30.77 -26.50 -6.46
N PRO A 682 31.25 -25.51 -7.24
CA PRO A 682 30.73 -24.15 -7.16
C PRO A 682 29.21 -24.09 -7.35
N ILE A 683 28.55 -23.32 -6.50
CA ILE A 683 27.09 -23.24 -6.44
C ILE A 683 26.65 -21.87 -6.95
N GLU A 684 25.84 -21.86 -7.99
CA GLU A 684 25.32 -20.65 -8.60
C GLU A 684 23.86 -20.41 -8.18
N SER A 685 23.52 -19.16 -7.88
CA SER A 685 22.14 -18.74 -7.60
C SER A 685 21.30 -18.77 -8.87
N ARG A 686 19.99 -19.00 -8.73
CA ARG A 686 19.02 -18.91 -9.83
C ARG A 686 18.57 -17.47 -10.09
N THR A 687 18.69 -16.61 -9.09
CA THR A 687 18.26 -15.20 -9.11
C THR A 687 19.37 -14.31 -8.55
N MET A 688 19.06 -13.04 -8.23
CA MET A 688 20.00 -12.13 -7.57
C MET A 688 20.32 -12.50 -6.11
N GLY A 689 19.70 -13.53 -5.51
CA GLY A 689 19.88 -13.84 -4.09
C GLY A 689 20.26 -15.29 -3.80
N MET A 690 20.98 -15.49 -2.69
CA MET A 690 21.39 -16.80 -2.18
C MET A 690 21.35 -16.79 -0.65
N ILE A 691 20.81 -17.85 -0.05
CA ILE A 691 20.82 -18.04 1.41
C ILE A 691 21.67 -19.27 1.72
N VAL A 692 22.59 -19.12 2.68
CA VAL A 692 23.45 -20.20 3.19
C VAL A 692 23.14 -20.37 4.68
N THR A 693 22.68 -21.55 5.09
CA THR A 693 22.36 -21.88 6.48
C THR A 693 23.23 -23.05 6.93
N PHE A 694 23.92 -22.91 8.06
CA PHE A 694 24.80 -23.92 8.64
C PHE A 694 24.34 -24.27 10.05
N ASN A 695 23.99 -25.53 10.29
CA ASN A 695 23.49 -26.05 11.55
C ASN A 695 24.49 -27.05 12.15
N THR A 696 24.82 -26.91 13.43
CA THR A 696 25.73 -27.82 14.15
C THR A 696 24.98 -28.48 15.30
N ASN A 697 24.92 -29.81 15.31
CA ASN A 697 24.16 -30.59 16.29
C ASN A 697 25.03 -31.59 17.08
N GLY A 698 26.28 -31.82 16.66
CA GLY A 698 27.20 -32.78 17.30
C GLY A 698 28.06 -32.18 18.41
N LEU A 699 28.46 -32.97 19.42
CA LEU A 699 29.40 -32.57 20.48
C LEU A 699 30.87 -32.48 20.03
N ASN A 700 31.20 -33.10 18.89
CA ASN A 700 32.52 -33.06 18.25
C ASN A 700 32.38 -32.40 16.89
N THR A 701 33.26 -31.45 16.59
CA THR A 701 33.17 -30.59 15.41
C THR A 701 34.48 -30.59 14.62
N ASN A 702 34.39 -30.27 13.33
CA ASN A 702 35.53 -30.19 12.41
C ASN A 702 35.92 -28.73 12.16
N GLU A 703 36.93 -28.47 11.32
CA GLU A 703 37.41 -27.12 10.99
C GLU A 703 36.37 -26.26 10.25
N GLY A 704 35.32 -26.87 9.70
CA GLY A 704 34.19 -26.17 9.08
C GLY A 704 34.41 -25.83 7.62
N PHE A 705 33.94 -24.66 7.20
CA PHE A 705 34.07 -24.25 5.81
C PHE A 705 34.49 -22.79 5.67
N LYS A 706 35.15 -22.52 4.55
CA LYS A 706 35.41 -21.17 4.04
C LYS A 706 34.99 -21.12 2.59
N ALA A 707 34.21 -20.10 2.21
CA ALA A 707 33.69 -19.92 0.87
C ALA A 707 33.81 -18.46 0.41
N THR A 708 34.12 -18.29 -0.87
CA THR A 708 34.14 -17.00 -1.56
C THR A 708 32.86 -16.85 -2.37
N TYR A 709 32.26 -15.67 -2.39
CA TYR A 709 31.14 -15.35 -3.28
C TYR A 709 31.55 -14.28 -4.28
N THR A 710 31.08 -14.40 -5.52
CA THR A 710 31.33 -13.45 -6.61
C THR A 710 30.07 -13.25 -7.43
N THR A 711 29.94 -12.11 -8.10
CA THR A 711 28.80 -11.83 -8.98
C THR A 711 29.19 -11.80 -10.46
N TYR A 712 28.32 -12.35 -11.29
CA TYR A 712 28.49 -12.38 -12.75
C TYR A 712 27.21 -11.93 -13.45
N ASN A 713 27.37 -11.42 -14.68
CA ASN A 713 26.25 -10.97 -15.50
C ASN A 713 25.53 -12.16 -16.10
N GLU A 714 24.22 -12.05 -16.27
CA GLU A 714 23.43 -13.01 -17.04
C GLU A 714 23.96 -13.06 -18.48
N ASN A 715 24.38 -14.24 -18.95
CA ASN A 715 24.95 -14.40 -20.29
C ASN A 715 23.81 -14.70 -21.27
N PRO A 716 23.43 -13.80 -22.20
CA PRO A 716 22.22 -13.95 -23.02
C PRO A 716 22.31 -14.98 -24.16
N ALA A 717 23.33 -15.85 -24.19
CA ALA A 717 23.69 -16.66 -25.37
C ALA A 717 23.58 -18.19 -25.20
N GLN A 718 22.82 -18.69 -24.23
CA GLN A 718 22.49 -20.13 -24.15
C GLN A 718 20.98 -20.37 -24.01
N SER A 719 20.19 -19.76 -24.90
CA SER A 719 18.91 -20.34 -25.32
C SER A 719 19.19 -21.21 -26.55
N PHE A 720 19.07 -22.52 -26.37
CA PHE A 720 19.13 -23.49 -27.46
C PHE A 720 18.00 -23.22 -28.47
N TYR A 721 18.33 -22.74 -29.66
CA TYR A 721 17.49 -22.90 -30.84
C TYR A 721 17.89 -24.19 -31.56
N PRO A 722 17.00 -25.16 -31.79
CA PRO A 722 17.08 -26.00 -32.97
C PRO A 722 16.35 -25.28 -34.12
N THR A 723 17.14 -24.72 -35.02
CA THR A 723 16.69 -24.39 -36.37
C THR A 723 16.45 -25.70 -37.13
N ASP A 724 15.22 -25.95 -37.58
CA ASP A 724 14.98 -26.94 -38.64
C ASP A 724 14.23 -26.26 -39.80
N THR A 725 15.02 -25.75 -40.74
CA THR A 725 14.58 -25.39 -42.09
C THR A 725 14.42 -26.67 -42.91
N GLY A 726 13.22 -26.88 -43.44
CA GLY A 726 12.81 -28.15 -44.02
C GLY A 726 13.57 -28.69 -45.25
N LYS A 727 13.43 -30.02 -45.36
CA LYS A 727 13.65 -30.98 -46.48
C LYS A 727 14.92 -31.86 -46.37
N PRO A 728 14.89 -33.13 -46.83
CA PRO A 728 14.10 -34.25 -46.31
C PRO A 728 14.95 -35.53 -46.07
N ASN A 729 14.37 -36.50 -45.35
CA ASN A 729 14.71 -37.94 -45.32
C ASN A 729 16.06 -38.39 -44.73
N LYS A 730 15.98 -39.09 -43.60
CA LYS A 730 16.09 -40.57 -43.51
C LYS A 730 16.06 -40.95 -42.03
N PHE A 731 14.95 -41.50 -41.53
CA PHE A 731 14.90 -42.54 -40.48
C PHE A 731 13.43 -42.96 -40.25
N THR A 732 12.76 -43.37 -41.33
CA THR A 732 11.68 -44.36 -41.26
C THR A 732 12.32 -45.69 -40.87
N ASN A 733 12.18 -46.12 -39.61
CA ASN A 733 12.10 -47.54 -39.17
C ASN A 733 12.23 -47.74 -37.65
N LEU A 734 11.43 -47.07 -36.82
CA LEU A 734 11.27 -47.53 -35.42
C LEU A 734 9.89 -47.29 -34.78
N TYR A 735 8.87 -47.00 -35.60
CA TYR A 735 7.47 -46.86 -35.16
C TYR A 735 6.53 -47.86 -35.85
N LYS A 736 7.05 -49.02 -36.24
CA LYS A 736 6.25 -50.14 -36.80
C LYS A 736 6.27 -51.44 -35.97
N ASN A 737 6.91 -51.45 -34.80
CA ASN A 737 7.03 -52.67 -33.97
C ASN A 737 6.45 -52.58 -32.55
N ILE A 738 5.67 -51.54 -32.21
CA ILE A 738 5.03 -51.43 -30.88
C ILE A 738 3.49 -51.34 -30.96
N MET A 739 2.93 -51.46 -32.17
CA MET A 739 1.47 -51.45 -32.40
C MET A 739 0.93 -52.73 -33.06
N SER A 740 1.61 -53.87 -32.88
CA SER A 740 1.16 -55.20 -33.36
C SER A 740 1.04 -56.26 -32.26
N THR A 741 1.09 -55.87 -30.99
CA THR A 741 0.99 -56.78 -29.83
C THR A 741 -0.16 -56.46 -28.87
N TYR A 742 -1.02 -55.50 -29.19
CA TYR A 742 -2.19 -55.15 -28.36
C TYR A 742 -3.56 -55.41 -29.01
N ILE A 743 -3.57 -56.01 -30.21
CA ILE A 743 -4.78 -56.50 -30.88
C ILE A 743 -4.53 -57.96 -31.24
N ASN A 744 -4.48 -58.84 -30.23
CA ASN A 744 -4.57 -60.31 -30.41
C ASN A 744 -4.75 -61.12 -29.10
N SER A 745 -5.23 -60.51 -28.00
CA SER A 745 -5.43 -61.24 -26.73
C SER A 745 -6.83 -61.15 -26.11
N HIS A 746 -7.83 -60.56 -26.77
CA HIS A 746 -9.23 -60.61 -26.33
C HIS A 746 -10.19 -61.05 -27.45
N ALA A 747 -9.99 -62.30 -27.89
CA ALA A 747 -11.02 -63.12 -28.52
C ALA A 747 -10.66 -64.60 -28.35
N SER A 748 -10.58 -65.08 -27.09
CA SER A 748 -10.67 -66.51 -26.82
C SER A 748 -11.34 -66.78 -25.48
N LYS A 749 -12.53 -67.40 -25.59
CA LYS A 749 -13.22 -68.25 -24.60
C LYS A 749 -14.13 -67.56 -23.56
N LYS A 750 -15.43 -67.76 -23.85
CA LYS A 750 -16.63 -67.80 -23.00
C LYS A 750 -17.23 -66.48 -22.54
#